data_AF-A0A6A1WE32-F1
#
_entry.id   AF-A0A6A1WE32-F1
#
_cell.length_a   1.000
_cell.length_b   1.000
_cell.length_c   1.000
_cell.angle_alpha   90.00
_cell.angle_beta   90.00
_cell.angle_gamma   90.00
#
_symmetry.space_group_name_H-M   'P 1'
#
loop_
_entity.id
_entity.type
_entity.pdbx_description
1 polymer ?
#
loop_
_entity_poly.entity_id
_entity_poly.type
_entity_poly.pdbx_seq_one_letter_code
_entity_poly.pdbx_strand_id
1 'polypeptide(L)'
;MRFLFVKNPIKPPLYLSTILSSTTCQLRVPRFTGLRSHSDSLDPSPRSSISMPILPPATKSVPAMDTEVALAKRFWIKFSRESALARYTPFVLCLASGTLRIETFRHYIAQDVHFLRAFAQAYELAEECADDDDAKLSISELRKAVLEELKMHDSFVEEWGSDLATEGGINSATVKYTDFLLATASGKVEGVKGPGKLATPFERTKVAAYTLGAMTPCMRLYAFLGKEFEALLDLHEGSHPYRKWIESYSSEGFQASAVQTEDLLDKLSVSLTGEELDNIEKLYHQAMKLEIEFFSAQPVVQPTVVPLTKEHNPAEDCLIIFSDFDLTCTVVDSSAILAEIAIVTAPKSDQSQSDNQLDRMSSSDLKNTWGLLSQQYTEEYEQCIESIMPPEKVNKFKYEDLCKALEQLSDFEKRANNRVIESGVLKGINLEGIKRAGERLILQDGCITFFQGILKNVNLNANVHLLSYCWCGDLIRSAFSSGHGREWGTWEHDQQEMEGHDYTHWREWESGLVCGPYLGKQGSCGMRLLIDQPELDAVGHKENLGEKSPCRGRVRYLGELCELNIHANEFLYKESTSTGEIVQKVESPIDKLEAFKNIYNNCGDDRKKLTVYIGDSVGDLLCLLEADVGIVIGSSSSLRQVGTQFGVSFVPLFPGLIEKQKKYIEKGSSSWKGLSGILYTVSSWAEIHAFILGC
;
A
#
# COMPACT_ATOMS: atom_id res chain seq x y z
N MET A 1 3.63 8.58 32.01
CA MET A 1 3.44 9.71 31.03
C MET A 1 2.51 10.78 31.61
N ARG A 2 2.17 11.89 30.92
CA ARG A 2 1.17 12.88 31.40
C ARG A 2 0.27 13.35 30.26
N PHE A 3 -0.95 12.80 30.12
CA PHE A 3 -1.89 13.22 29.09
C PHE A 3 -3.37 13.18 29.51
N LEU A 4 -4.15 13.97 28.74
CA LEU A 4 -5.59 14.26 28.84
C LEU A 4 -5.98 15.22 29.99
N PHE A 5 -7.01 16.07 29.92
CA PHE A 5 -7.78 16.56 28.75
C PHE A 5 -8.00 18.10 28.85
N VAL A 6 -9.11 18.68 28.37
CA VAL A 6 -9.52 20.10 28.55
C VAL A 6 -10.96 20.11 29.08
N LYS A 7 -11.32 21.06 29.95
CA LYS A 7 -12.70 21.25 30.39
C LYS A 7 -13.60 21.68 29.22
N ASN A 8 -14.47 20.77 28.79
CA ASN A 8 -15.72 20.97 28.04
C ASN A 8 -15.61 21.82 26.73
N PRO A 9 -15.58 21.20 25.53
CA PRO A 9 -15.22 21.89 24.29
C PRO A 9 -16.33 22.79 23.69
N ILE A 10 -17.55 22.81 24.22
CA ILE A 10 -18.65 23.64 23.68
C ILE A 10 -19.39 24.36 24.81
N LYS A 11 -19.32 25.69 24.83
CA LYS A 11 -20.38 26.54 25.39
C LYS A 11 -21.15 27.18 24.22
N PRO A 12 -22.48 27.05 24.14
CA PRO A 12 -23.26 27.77 23.14
C PRO A 12 -23.25 29.28 23.43
N PRO A 13 -23.39 30.15 22.41
CA PRO A 13 -23.44 31.59 22.61
C PRO A 13 -24.78 32.00 23.24
N LEU A 14 -24.77 32.31 24.54
CA LEU A 14 -25.89 32.98 25.19
C LEU A 14 -25.96 34.44 24.74
N TYR A 15 -26.91 34.74 23.87
CA TYR A 15 -27.39 36.11 23.66
C TYR A 15 -28.07 36.62 24.93
N LEU A 16 -27.51 37.67 25.55
CA LEU A 16 -28.29 38.71 26.25
C LEU A 16 -27.45 39.95 26.57
N SER A 17 -28.14 41.07 26.74
CA SER A 17 -27.62 42.43 26.59
C SER A 17 -27.34 43.14 27.93
N THR A 18 -26.26 43.93 27.95
CA THR A 18 -26.10 45.21 28.70
C THR A 18 -26.24 45.21 30.24
N ILE A 19 -25.18 45.62 30.95
CA ILE A 19 -25.14 46.82 31.85
C ILE A 19 -23.75 46.95 32.53
N LEU A 20 -23.38 48.20 32.86
CA LEU A 20 -22.06 48.64 33.35
C LEU A 20 -21.70 48.17 34.77
N SER A 21 -20.40 48.06 35.07
CA SER A 21 -19.70 49.02 35.96
C SER A 21 -18.21 48.71 36.18
N SER A 22 -17.48 49.70 36.71
CA SER A 22 -16.02 49.80 36.81
C SER A 22 -15.42 49.32 38.14
N THR A 23 -14.18 48.83 38.15
CA THR A 23 -13.08 49.39 39.01
C THR A 23 -11.67 48.85 38.68
N THR A 24 -10.65 49.63 39.09
CA THR A 24 -9.21 49.52 38.83
C THR A 24 -8.41 48.67 39.83
N CYS A 25 -7.29 48.02 39.43
CA CYS A 25 -5.92 48.40 39.90
C CYS A 25 -4.71 47.58 39.35
N GLN A 26 -3.73 48.30 38.79
CA GLN A 26 -2.24 48.23 38.90
C GLN A 26 -1.42 46.90 38.89
N LEU A 27 -0.64 46.73 37.80
CA LEU A 27 0.85 46.72 37.72
C LEU A 27 1.74 46.10 38.83
N ARG A 28 2.67 45.18 38.46
CA ARG A 28 4.11 45.51 38.19
C ARG A 28 4.97 44.32 37.69
N VAL A 29 6.05 44.64 36.97
CA VAL A 29 7.15 43.74 36.55
C VAL A 29 8.49 44.33 37.04
N PRO A 30 9.48 43.53 37.46
CA PRO A 30 10.84 44.00 37.70
C PRO A 30 11.83 43.65 36.57
N ARG A 31 12.63 44.63 36.17
CA ARG A 31 13.90 44.50 35.42
C ARG A 31 15.02 44.98 36.34
N PHE A 32 16.23 44.43 36.24
CA PHE A 32 17.43 45.06 36.79
C PHE A 32 18.64 44.92 35.85
N THR A 33 19.33 46.03 35.64
CA THR A 33 20.67 46.21 35.06
C THR A 33 21.65 46.50 36.23
N GLY A 34 22.98 46.47 36.13
CA GLY A 34 23.95 46.33 35.03
C GLY A 34 25.36 46.75 35.54
N LEU A 35 26.24 47.26 34.64
CA LEU A 35 27.62 47.80 34.84
C LEU A 35 28.75 46.74 34.71
N ARG A 36 29.61 46.76 33.66
CA ARG A 36 30.74 47.68 33.27
C ARG A 36 32.07 47.25 33.93
N SER A 37 33.26 47.34 33.30
CA SER A 37 33.76 48.22 32.21
C SER A 37 35.12 47.81 31.57
N HIS A 38 35.37 48.22 30.31
CA HIS A 38 36.66 48.64 29.65
C HIS A 38 37.90 47.71 29.69
N SER A 39 38.93 47.78 28.82
CA SER A 39 39.22 48.20 27.41
C SER A 39 40.64 47.62 27.10
N ASP A 40 41.21 47.44 25.90
CA ASP A 40 41.42 48.31 24.73
C ASP A 40 41.93 47.47 23.52
N SER A 41 42.10 48.11 22.36
CA SER A 41 42.47 47.52 21.05
C SER A 41 43.96 47.63 20.69
N LEU A 42 44.44 46.79 19.75
CA LEU A 42 45.23 47.19 18.55
C LEU A 42 45.62 45.95 17.68
N ASP A 43 45.72 46.16 16.37
CA ASP A 43 46.10 45.19 15.30
C ASP A 43 47.34 45.76 14.56
N PRO A 44 48.28 44.97 13.99
CA PRO A 44 48.14 44.57 12.58
C PRO A 44 48.75 43.22 12.13
N SER A 45 48.22 42.70 11.02
CA SER A 45 48.67 41.57 10.16
C SER A 45 50.04 41.77 9.44
N PRO A 46 50.52 40.90 8.49
CA PRO A 46 50.37 39.44 8.25
C PRO A 46 51.74 38.72 7.95
N ARG A 47 51.80 37.36 7.89
CA ARG A 47 52.67 36.62 6.92
C ARG A 47 52.57 35.07 6.86
N SER A 48 52.59 34.57 5.62
CA SER A 48 53.15 33.30 5.07
C SER A 48 52.85 31.94 5.73
N SER A 49 52.05 31.15 5.00
CA SER A 49 51.93 29.69 5.03
C SER A 49 53.14 28.93 4.47
N ILE A 50 53.41 27.71 4.99
CA ILE A 50 53.94 26.52 4.27
C ILE A 50 53.56 25.27 5.09
N SER A 51 53.16 24.18 4.42
CA SER A 51 52.68 22.93 5.05
C SER A 51 53.77 21.86 5.19
N MET A 52 53.58 20.92 6.12
CA MET A 52 54.10 19.53 6.09
C MET A 52 53.06 18.59 6.75
N PRO A 53 53.00 17.29 6.38
CA PRO A 53 51.78 16.47 6.52
C PRO A 53 51.64 15.71 7.86
N ILE A 54 50.40 15.45 8.25
CA ILE A 54 50.04 14.60 9.40
C ILE A 54 49.64 13.20 8.91
N LEU A 55 50.19 12.18 9.56
CA LEU A 55 49.96 10.75 9.28
C LEU A 55 48.55 10.32 9.78
N PRO A 56 47.78 9.50 9.04
CA PRO A 56 46.49 9.02 9.51
C PRO A 56 46.63 8.01 10.67
N PRO A 57 45.74 8.04 11.68
CA PRO A 57 45.71 7.03 12.73
C PRO A 57 45.15 5.69 12.21
N ALA A 58 45.60 4.59 12.82
CA ALA A 58 45.30 3.23 12.36
C ALA A 58 43.80 2.89 12.39
N THR A 59 43.33 2.27 11.32
CA THR A 59 41.98 1.69 11.19
C THR A 59 41.81 0.50 12.14
N LYS A 60 40.84 0.60 13.06
CA LYS A 60 40.26 -0.60 13.69
C LYS A 60 39.28 -1.22 12.69
N SER A 61 39.48 -2.48 12.36
CA SER A 61 38.54 -3.27 11.56
C SER A 61 37.22 -3.44 12.32
N VAL A 62 36.15 -2.83 11.81
CA VAL A 62 34.78 -3.16 12.20
C VAL A 62 34.41 -4.45 11.45
N PRO A 63 33.96 -5.52 12.13
CA PRO A 63 33.42 -6.67 11.43
C PRO A 63 32.11 -6.27 10.76
N ALA A 64 31.94 -6.61 9.49
CA ALA A 64 30.65 -6.48 8.84
C ALA A 64 29.67 -7.47 9.51
N MET A 65 28.64 -6.93 10.15
CA MET A 65 27.43 -7.71 10.43
C MET A 65 26.44 -7.39 9.31
N ASP A 66 26.15 -8.40 8.50
CA ASP A 66 24.93 -8.38 7.69
C ASP A 66 23.76 -8.17 8.66
N THR A 67 23.06 -7.06 8.49
CA THR A 67 22.08 -6.60 9.47
C THR A 67 20.76 -7.32 9.20
N GLU A 68 20.66 -8.56 9.67
CA GLU A 68 19.43 -9.34 9.67
C GLU A 68 18.31 -8.49 10.28
N VAL A 69 17.21 -8.32 9.54
CA VAL A 69 16.13 -7.42 9.95
C VAL A 69 15.43 -8.04 11.16
N ALA A 70 15.38 -7.31 12.27
CA ALA A 70 14.80 -7.79 13.52
C ALA A 70 13.33 -8.25 13.36
N LEU A 71 12.91 -9.22 14.18
CA LEU A 71 11.67 -9.98 14.02
C LEU A 71 10.43 -9.08 14.05
N ALA A 72 10.32 -8.19 15.04
CA ALA A 72 9.21 -7.25 15.18
C ALA A 72 9.08 -6.34 13.93
N LYS A 73 10.21 -5.89 13.38
CA LYS A 73 10.26 -5.08 12.16
C LYS A 73 9.89 -5.89 10.90
N ARG A 74 10.30 -7.17 10.82
CA ARG A 74 9.86 -8.10 9.75
C ARG A 74 8.34 -8.26 9.77
N PHE A 75 7.73 -8.48 10.93
CA PHE A 75 6.27 -8.62 11.06
C PHE A 75 5.52 -7.32 10.73
N TRP A 76 6.01 -6.16 11.18
CA TRP A 76 5.40 -4.87 10.81
C TRP A 76 5.39 -4.63 9.29
N ILE A 77 6.46 -5.02 8.58
CA ILE A 77 6.52 -4.95 7.12
C ILE A 77 5.56 -5.97 6.48
N LYS A 78 5.55 -7.21 6.97
CA LYS A 78 4.70 -8.30 6.44
C LYS A 78 3.21 -8.02 6.59
N PHE A 79 2.79 -7.41 7.70
CA PHE A 79 1.39 -7.04 8.00
C PHE A 79 1.11 -5.54 7.79
N SER A 80 1.86 -4.90 6.90
CA SER A 80 1.65 -3.50 6.51
C SER A 80 0.28 -3.28 5.87
N ARG A 81 -0.27 -4.29 5.16
CA ARG A 81 -1.65 -4.31 4.65
C ARG A 81 -2.68 -4.04 5.75
N GLU A 82 -2.58 -4.72 6.89
CA GLU A 82 -3.50 -4.57 8.01
C GLU A 82 -3.42 -3.16 8.61
N SER A 83 -2.22 -2.57 8.67
CA SER A 83 -2.05 -1.17 9.10
C SER A 83 -2.73 -0.16 8.16
N ALA A 84 -2.76 -0.45 6.85
CA ALA A 84 -3.46 0.35 5.87
C ALA A 84 -4.98 0.21 6.03
N LEU A 85 -5.50 -1.02 6.23
CA LEU A 85 -6.91 -1.24 6.53
C LEU A 85 -7.33 -0.45 7.80
N ALA A 86 -6.65 -0.66 8.93
CA ALA A 86 -6.98 0.00 10.20
C ALA A 86 -7.07 1.53 10.09
N ARG A 87 -6.09 2.14 9.40
CA ARG A 87 -6.04 3.60 9.14
C ARG A 87 -7.26 4.12 8.38
N TYR A 88 -7.76 3.37 7.41
CA TYR A 88 -8.86 3.78 6.53
C TYR A 88 -10.25 3.41 7.09
N THR A 89 -10.34 2.79 8.27
CA THR A 89 -11.64 2.56 8.91
C THR A 89 -12.42 3.88 9.10
N PRO A 90 -13.77 3.87 9.02
CA PRO A 90 -14.58 5.08 9.15
C PRO A 90 -14.36 5.82 10.48
N PHE A 91 -14.05 5.09 11.56
CA PHE A 91 -13.72 5.65 12.87
C PHE A 91 -12.42 6.45 12.82
N VAL A 92 -11.34 5.84 12.33
CA VAL A 92 -10.00 6.44 12.32
C VAL A 92 -9.93 7.65 11.39
N LEU A 93 -10.55 7.58 10.20
CA LEU A 93 -10.67 8.74 9.31
C LEU A 93 -11.44 9.91 9.95
N CYS A 94 -12.56 9.63 10.64
CA CYS A 94 -13.31 10.65 11.36
C CYS A 94 -12.50 11.25 12.52
N LEU A 95 -11.72 10.45 13.25
CA LEU A 95 -10.87 10.89 14.36
C LEU A 95 -9.77 11.84 13.86
N ALA A 96 -9.04 11.42 12.83
CA ALA A 96 -7.94 12.18 12.23
C ALA A 96 -8.40 13.45 11.48
N SER A 97 -9.65 13.50 11.01
CA SER A 97 -10.22 14.70 10.39
C SER A 97 -10.87 15.68 11.38
N GLY A 98 -10.95 15.31 12.66
CA GLY A 98 -11.65 16.10 13.68
C GLY A 98 -13.17 16.06 13.57
N THR A 99 -13.73 15.25 12.65
CA THR A 99 -15.17 15.18 12.37
C THR A 99 -15.90 14.06 13.13
N LEU A 100 -15.17 13.20 13.85
CA LEU A 100 -15.76 12.18 14.73
C LEU A 100 -16.70 12.86 15.74
N ARG A 101 -17.91 12.33 15.91
CA ARG A 101 -18.83 12.80 16.96
C ARG A 101 -18.35 12.33 18.33
N ILE A 102 -18.44 13.21 19.32
CA ILE A 102 -17.87 12.99 20.67
C ILE A 102 -18.48 11.79 21.39
N GLU A 103 -19.73 11.42 21.10
CA GLU A 103 -20.39 10.23 21.65
C GLU A 103 -19.70 8.94 21.18
N THR A 104 -19.26 8.90 19.92
CA THR A 104 -18.53 7.76 19.34
C THR A 104 -17.14 7.64 19.97
N PHE A 105 -16.46 8.78 20.18
CA PHE A 105 -15.16 8.81 20.87
C PHE A 105 -15.28 8.36 22.33
N ARG A 106 -16.33 8.78 23.04
CA ARG A 106 -16.62 8.34 24.42
C ARG A 106 -16.89 6.84 24.51
N HIS A 107 -17.65 6.28 23.55
CA HIS A 107 -17.87 4.83 23.48
C HIS A 107 -16.54 4.09 23.25
N TYR A 108 -15.71 4.56 22.32
CA TYR A 108 -14.37 4.01 22.08
C TYR A 108 -13.50 4.00 23.36
N ILE A 109 -13.39 5.12 24.08
CA ILE A 109 -12.64 5.18 25.35
C ILE A 109 -13.24 4.23 26.41
N ALA A 110 -14.56 4.08 26.47
CA ALA A 110 -15.19 3.13 27.39
C ALA A 110 -14.84 1.66 27.06
N GLN A 111 -14.74 1.29 25.78
CA GLN A 111 -14.25 -0.03 25.37
C GLN A 111 -12.74 -0.20 25.63
N ASP A 112 -11.96 0.86 25.38
CA ASP A 112 -10.51 0.88 25.60
C ASP A 112 -10.14 0.66 27.08
N VAL A 113 -10.93 1.16 28.04
CA VAL A 113 -10.77 0.84 29.47
C VAL A 113 -10.88 -0.67 29.76
N HIS A 114 -11.73 -1.42 29.04
CA HIS A 114 -11.80 -2.88 29.17
C HIS A 114 -10.58 -3.56 28.53
N PHE A 115 -10.14 -3.06 27.37
CA PHE A 115 -8.95 -3.55 26.67
C PHE A 115 -7.68 -3.35 27.50
N LEU A 116 -7.41 -2.14 27.98
CA LEU A 116 -6.23 -1.80 28.77
C LEU A 116 -6.15 -2.57 30.10
N ARG A 117 -7.28 -2.94 30.70
CA ARG A 117 -7.30 -3.83 31.90
C ARG A 117 -6.79 -5.23 31.55
N ALA A 118 -7.22 -5.80 30.43
CA ALA A 118 -6.68 -7.07 29.93
C ALA A 118 -5.21 -6.95 29.50
N PHE A 119 -4.82 -5.82 28.91
CA PHE A 119 -3.45 -5.52 28.49
C PHE A 119 -2.48 -5.43 29.69
N ALA A 120 -2.89 -4.77 30.77
CA ALA A 120 -2.12 -4.73 32.03
C ALA A 120 -1.97 -6.12 32.68
N GLN A 121 -3.02 -6.95 32.63
CA GLN A 121 -2.97 -8.33 33.11
C GLN A 121 -2.10 -9.23 32.22
N ALA A 122 -2.10 -9.02 30.91
CA ALA A 122 -1.22 -9.74 29.98
C ALA A 122 0.26 -9.43 30.25
N TYR A 123 0.61 -8.17 30.50
CA TYR A 123 1.96 -7.82 30.96
C TYR A 123 2.30 -8.44 32.32
N GLU A 124 1.36 -8.53 33.27
CA GLU A 124 1.62 -9.19 34.57
C GLU A 124 1.98 -10.69 34.38
N LEU A 125 1.22 -11.39 33.55
CA LEU A 125 1.49 -12.80 33.22
C LEU A 125 2.81 -12.96 32.44
N ALA A 126 3.14 -12.04 31.55
CA ALA A 126 4.42 -12.04 30.83
C ALA A 126 5.61 -11.75 31.77
N GLU A 127 5.47 -10.81 32.72
CA GLU A 127 6.46 -10.49 33.75
C GLU A 127 6.72 -11.70 34.67
N GLU A 128 5.67 -12.40 35.08
CA GLU A 128 5.81 -13.66 35.83
C GLU A 128 6.54 -14.74 35.03
N CYS A 129 6.33 -14.79 33.71
CA CYS A 129 6.81 -15.86 32.82
C CYS A 129 8.21 -15.62 32.24
N ALA A 130 8.70 -14.39 32.16
CA ALA A 130 10.07 -14.10 31.77
C ALA A 130 11.08 -14.67 32.79
N ASP A 131 12.18 -15.27 32.34
CA ASP A 131 13.24 -15.77 33.23
C ASP A 131 14.33 -14.70 33.50
N ASP A 132 14.65 -13.88 32.49
CA ASP A 132 15.64 -12.79 32.53
C ASP A 132 15.14 -11.57 33.32
N ASP A 133 15.96 -11.07 34.25
CA ASP A 133 15.57 -9.96 35.15
C ASP A 133 15.46 -8.61 34.42
N ASP A 134 16.30 -8.34 33.41
CA ASP A 134 16.20 -7.12 32.60
C ASP A 134 14.89 -7.09 31.80
N ALA A 135 14.48 -8.25 31.27
CA ALA A 135 13.19 -8.43 30.61
C ALA A 135 12.02 -8.20 31.58
N LYS A 136 12.04 -8.80 32.78
CA LYS A 136 11.02 -8.55 33.82
C LYS A 136 10.90 -7.06 34.14
N LEU A 137 12.02 -6.37 34.35
CA LEU A 137 12.02 -4.93 34.63
C LEU A 137 11.38 -4.14 33.49
N SER A 138 11.73 -4.45 32.25
CA SER A 138 11.17 -3.81 31.05
C SER A 138 9.65 -4.04 30.92
N ILE A 139 9.16 -5.26 31.18
CA ILE A 139 7.72 -5.57 31.19
C ILE A 139 7.02 -4.81 32.33
N SER A 140 7.63 -4.75 33.52
CA SER A 140 7.09 -4.05 34.68
C SER A 140 6.94 -2.54 34.43
N GLU A 141 7.88 -1.92 33.70
CA GLU A 141 7.81 -0.53 33.27
C GLU A 141 6.66 -0.28 32.27
N LEU A 142 6.52 -1.14 31.26
CA LEU A 142 5.41 -1.09 30.29
C LEU A 142 4.05 -1.29 30.99
N ARG A 143 3.95 -2.27 31.89
CA ARG A 143 2.76 -2.51 32.74
C ARG A 143 2.40 -1.29 33.57
N LYS A 144 3.40 -0.65 34.19
CA LYS A 144 3.20 0.56 34.98
C LYS A 144 2.68 1.73 34.14
N ALA A 145 3.15 1.90 32.90
CA ALA A 145 2.65 2.95 32.01
C ALA A 145 1.15 2.75 31.70
N VAL A 146 0.73 1.52 31.40
CA VAL A 146 -0.69 1.16 31.17
C VAL A 146 -1.54 1.39 32.43
N LEU A 147 -1.02 1.05 33.61
CA LEU A 147 -1.69 1.30 34.89
C LEU A 147 -1.74 2.79 35.28
N GLU A 148 -0.85 3.63 34.76
CA GLU A 148 -0.96 5.09 34.85
C GLU A 148 -2.04 5.62 33.91
N GLU A 149 -2.14 5.10 32.70
CA GLU A 149 -3.17 5.46 31.71
C GLU A 149 -4.59 5.07 32.16
N LEU A 150 -4.79 3.84 32.62
CA LEU A 150 -6.08 3.37 33.17
C LEU A 150 -6.62 4.29 34.27
N LYS A 151 -5.77 4.75 35.20
CA LYS A 151 -6.17 5.67 36.28
C LYS A 151 -6.63 7.03 35.75
N MET A 152 -6.08 7.48 34.62
CA MET A 152 -6.53 8.70 33.97
C MET A 152 -7.89 8.47 33.30
N HIS A 153 -8.05 7.39 32.52
CA HIS A 153 -9.33 7.07 31.86
C HIS A 153 -10.48 6.83 32.86
N ASP A 154 -10.27 6.06 33.93
CA ASP A 154 -11.27 5.83 34.97
C ASP A 154 -11.79 7.17 35.55
N SER A 155 -10.89 8.13 35.81
CA SER A 155 -11.30 9.45 36.32
C SER A 155 -12.10 10.31 35.33
N PHE A 156 -11.95 10.07 34.01
CA PHE A 156 -12.75 10.74 32.98
C PHE A 156 -14.10 10.07 32.74
N VAL A 157 -14.16 8.74 32.82
CA VAL A 157 -15.44 7.99 32.75
C VAL A 157 -16.33 8.37 33.93
N GLU A 158 -15.77 8.56 35.13
CA GLU A 158 -16.47 9.13 36.28
C GLU A 158 -16.95 10.58 36.04
N GLU A 159 -16.14 11.45 35.42
CA GLU A 159 -16.53 12.85 35.11
C GLU A 159 -17.64 12.93 34.03
N TRP A 160 -17.70 11.99 33.08
CA TRP A 160 -18.70 11.99 32.00
C TRP A 160 -20.09 11.51 32.41
N GLY A 161 -20.23 10.93 33.61
CA GLY A 161 -21.51 10.53 34.19
C GLY A 161 -21.91 9.09 33.85
N SER A 162 -22.67 8.48 34.77
CA SER A 162 -22.97 7.05 34.80
C SER A 162 -23.80 6.54 33.62
N ASP A 163 -24.56 7.39 32.92
CA ASP A 163 -25.43 6.95 31.82
C ASP A 163 -24.65 6.25 30.70
N LEU A 164 -23.46 6.77 30.35
CA LEU A 164 -22.56 6.16 29.35
C LEU A 164 -21.96 4.83 29.82
N ALA A 165 -21.80 4.63 31.13
CA ALA A 165 -21.33 3.38 31.72
C ALA A 165 -22.43 2.30 31.79
N THR A 166 -23.70 2.66 31.56
CA THR A 166 -24.85 1.74 31.59
C THR A 166 -25.51 1.43 30.25
N GLU A 167 -25.40 2.30 29.24
CA GLU A 167 -26.11 2.11 27.95
C GLU A 167 -25.38 1.25 26.92
N GLY A 168 -24.08 0.96 27.10
CA GLY A 168 -23.29 0.16 26.16
C GLY A 168 -22.45 -0.91 26.85
N GLY A 169 -22.92 -2.17 26.81
CA GLY A 169 -22.11 -3.31 27.25
C GLY A 169 -20.84 -3.48 26.41
N ILE A 170 -19.90 -4.29 26.90
CA ILE A 170 -18.66 -4.60 26.17
C ILE A 170 -19.02 -5.19 24.80
N ASN A 171 -18.53 -4.56 23.72
CA ASN A 171 -18.86 -4.98 22.36
C ASN A 171 -18.10 -6.27 21.99
N SER A 172 -18.60 -7.01 20.99
CA SER A 172 -18.05 -8.32 20.66
C SER A 172 -16.59 -8.27 20.17
N ALA A 173 -16.13 -7.17 19.56
CA ALA A 173 -14.74 -7.05 19.10
C ALA A 173 -13.80 -6.91 20.30
N THR A 174 -14.17 -6.06 21.27
CA THR A 174 -13.43 -5.90 22.53
C THR A 174 -13.34 -7.22 23.29
N VAL A 175 -14.46 -7.95 23.45
CA VAL A 175 -14.46 -9.27 24.10
C VAL A 175 -13.52 -10.25 23.39
N LYS A 176 -13.66 -10.42 22.07
CA LYS A 176 -12.77 -11.29 21.26
C LYS A 176 -11.30 -10.95 21.48
N TYR A 177 -10.94 -9.66 21.46
CA TYR A 177 -9.55 -9.24 21.56
C TYR A 177 -9.00 -9.46 22.97
N THR A 178 -9.75 -9.10 24.01
CA THR A 178 -9.35 -9.36 25.39
C THR A 178 -9.24 -10.86 25.71
N ASP A 179 -10.17 -11.68 25.20
CA ASP A 179 -10.12 -13.14 25.37
C ASP A 179 -8.92 -13.76 24.66
N PHE A 180 -8.63 -13.34 23.42
CA PHE A 180 -7.44 -13.76 22.66
C PHE A 180 -6.14 -13.41 23.41
N LEU A 181 -6.01 -12.18 23.88
CA LEU A 181 -4.81 -11.71 24.56
C LEU A 181 -4.61 -12.43 25.90
N LEU A 182 -5.65 -12.56 26.72
CA LEU A 182 -5.58 -13.26 28.00
C LEU A 182 -5.40 -14.78 27.84
N ALA A 183 -5.94 -15.40 26.79
CA ALA A 183 -5.68 -16.79 26.46
C ALA A 183 -4.20 -17.01 26.09
N THR A 184 -3.64 -16.11 25.26
CA THR A 184 -2.22 -16.12 24.87
C THR A 184 -1.32 -15.97 26.10
N ALA A 185 -1.58 -14.96 26.94
CA ALA A 185 -0.85 -14.70 28.18
C ALA A 185 -0.98 -15.83 29.23
N SER A 186 -2.10 -16.56 29.21
CA SER A 186 -2.31 -17.78 30.01
C SER A 186 -1.65 -19.03 29.40
N GLY A 187 -0.84 -18.90 28.34
CA GLY A 187 -0.18 -20.02 27.66
C GLY A 187 -1.15 -20.99 26.95
N LYS A 188 -2.36 -20.56 26.58
CA LYS A 188 -3.33 -21.36 25.82
C LYS A 188 -3.11 -21.22 24.30
N VAL A 189 -1.88 -21.42 23.87
CA VAL A 189 -1.46 -21.38 22.46
C VAL A 189 -1.13 -22.79 22.01
N GLU A 190 -1.37 -23.12 20.73
CA GLU A 190 -0.99 -24.42 20.17
C GLU A 190 0.52 -24.68 20.35
N GLY A 191 0.89 -25.93 20.63
CA GLY A 191 2.28 -26.28 20.93
C GLY A 191 2.82 -25.77 22.29
N VAL A 192 1.97 -25.19 23.15
CA VAL A 192 2.34 -24.75 24.50
C VAL A 192 1.64 -25.58 25.57
N LYS A 193 2.40 -26.14 26.51
CA LYS A 193 1.85 -26.55 27.80
C LYS A 193 1.75 -25.29 28.66
N GLY A 194 0.54 -24.78 28.86
CA GLY A 194 0.33 -23.58 29.69
C GLY A 194 0.96 -23.70 31.09
N PRO A 195 1.19 -22.58 31.80
CA PRO A 195 2.04 -22.50 32.99
C PRO A 195 1.47 -23.26 34.20
N GLY A 196 1.64 -24.59 34.19
CA GLY A 196 1.43 -25.47 35.32
C GLY A 196 2.66 -25.52 36.23
N LYS A 197 2.50 -26.14 37.41
CA LYS A 197 3.56 -26.32 38.43
C LYS A 197 4.83 -27.07 37.99
N LEU A 198 4.90 -27.52 36.74
CA LEU A 198 5.99 -28.32 36.17
C LEU A 198 6.60 -27.69 34.90
N ALA A 199 6.21 -26.45 34.54
CA ALA A 199 6.80 -25.75 33.40
C ALA A 199 8.26 -25.34 33.68
N THR A 200 9.14 -25.62 32.74
CA THR A 200 10.55 -25.18 32.77
C THR A 200 10.68 -23.67 32.56
N PRO A 201 11.78 -23.02 32.99
CA PRO A 201 12.00 -21.59 32.73
C PRO A 201 11.97 -21.22 31.24
N PHE A 202 12.39 -22.13 30.37
CA PHE A 202 12.29 -22.01 28.91
C PHE A 202 10.84 -22.00 28.42
N GLU A 203 10.01 -22.97 28.84
CA GLU A 203 8.57 -23.01 28.50
C GLU A 203 7.83 -21.77 29.00
N ARG A 204 8.24 -21.20 30.15
CA ARG A 204 7.68 -19.93 30.67
C ARG A 204 8.13 -18.74 29.81
N THR A 205 9.41 -18.63 29.49
CA THR A 205 9.94 -17.53 28.65
C THR A 205 9.27 -17.49 27.28
N LYS A 206 8.96 -18.65 26.69
CA LYS A 206 8.16 -18.77 25.46
C LYS A 206 6.74 -18.17 25.59
N VAL A 207 6.06 -18.34 26.73
CA VAL A 207 4.77 -17.67 26.97
C VAL A 207 4.94 -16.15 27.01
N ALA A 208 6.00 -15.63 27.62
CA ALA A 208 6.28 -14.18 27.61
C ALA A 208 6.53 -13.67 26.17
N ALA A 209 7.33 -14.38 25.37
CA ALA A 209 7.57 -14.04 23.96
C ALA A 209 6.28 -14.03 23.13
N TYR A 210 5.43 -15.06 23.29
CA TYR A 210 4.13 -15.17 22.60
C TYR A 210 3.16 -14.06 23.03
N THR A 211 3.18 -13.70 24.31
CA THR A 211 2.37 -12.59 24.85
C THR A 211 2.78 -11.26 24.23
N LEU A 212 4.08 -10.97 24.15
CA LEU A 212 4.55 -9.76 23.46
C LEU A 212 4.25 -9.81 21.96
N GLY A 213 4.35 -10.97 21.31
CA GLY A 213 3.91 -11.16 19.92
C GLY A 213 2.49 -10.68 19.66
N ALA A 214 1.58 -10.90 20.60
CA ALA A 214 0.19 -10.43 20.56
C ALA A 214 -0.01 -8.95 20.98
N MET A 215 0.96 -8.33 21.67
CA MET A 215 0.87 -6.96 22.23
C MET A 215 1.62 -5.90 21.42
N THR A 216 2.79 -6.24 20.86
CA THR A 216 3.60 -5.37 19.98
C THR A 216 2.81 -4.71 18.84
N PRO A 217 1.92 -5.39 18.09
CA PRO A 217 1.18 -4.75 17.00
C PRO A 217 0.28 -3.60 17.48
N CYS A 218 -0.36 -3.70 18.65
CA CYS A 218 -1.13 -2.61 19.25
C CYS A 218 -0.23 -1.39 19.49
N MET A 219 0.87 -1.57 20.24
CA MET A 219 1.82 -0.50 20.56
C MET A 219 2.36 0.17 19.29
N ARG A 220 2.73 -0.64 18.29
CA ARG A 220 3.28 -0.17 17.02
C ARG A 220 2.26 0.56 16.15
N LEU A 221 1.04 0.03 16.04
CA LEU A 221 -0.03 0.62 15.23
C LEU A 221 -0.46 1.99 15.80
N TYR A 222 -0.64 2.11 17.12
CA TYR A 222 -0.99 3.38 17.75
C TYR A 222 0.13 4.42 17.60
N ALA A 223 1.40 4.03 17.77
CA ALA A 223 2.55 4.90 17.54
C ALA A 223 2.59 5.43 16.09
N PHE A 224 2.31 4.56 15.12
CA PHE A 224 2.23 4.89 13.70
C PHE A 224 1.07 5.85 13.38
N LEU A 225 -0.16 5.55 13.83
CA LEU A 225 -1.32 6.41 13.62
C LEU A 225 -1.15 7.79 14.28
N GLY A 226 -0.56 7.83 15.49
CA GLY A 226 -0.23 9.08 16.18
C GLY A 226 0.68 9.99 15.35
N LYS A 227 1.76 9.45 14.76
CA LYS A 227 2.68 10.20 13.90
C LYS A 227 2.05 10.68 12.60
N GLU A 228 1.25 9.82 11.97
CA GLU A 228 0.55 10.18 10.73
C GLU A 228 -0.48 11.30 10.95
N PHE A 229 -1.18 11.33 12.09
CA PHE A 229 -2.15 12.39 12.38
C PHE A 229 -1.49 13.66 12.89
N GLU A 230 -0.35 13.56 13.58
CA GLU A 230 0.47 14.72 13.97
C GLU A 230 0.90 15.53 12.74
N ALA A 231 1.29 14.85 11.65
CA ALA A 231 1.64 15.48 10.37
C ALA A 231 0.44 16.16 9.66
N LEU A 232 -0.80 15.89 10.09
CA LEU A 232 -2.04 16.44 9.53
C LEU A 232 -2.66 17.57 10.38
N LEU A 233 -2.11 17.85 11.56
CA LEU A 233 -2.57 18.94 12.41
C LEU A 233 -2.16 20.29 11.83
N ASP A 234 -3.14 21.15 11.54
CA ASP A 234 -2.83 22.56 11.26
C ASP A 234 -2.31 23.25 12.55
N LEU A 235 -1.16 23.90 12.41
CA LEU A 235 -0.51 24.68 13.47
C LEU A 235 -1.26 26.01 13.75
N HIS A 236 -2.05 26.48 12.79
CA HIS A 236 -2.86 27.69 12.90
C HIS A 236 -4.31 27.42 13.36
N GLU A 237 -4.82 26.20 13.18
CA GLU A 237 -6.17 25.80 13.60
C GLU A 237 -6.17 25.33 15.07
N GLY A 238 -6.44 26.28 15.98
CA GLY A 238 -6.25 26.12 17.42
C GLY A 238 -7.18 25.15 18.16
N SER A 239 -8.04 24.39 17.47
CA SER A 239 -9.08 23.56 18.12
C SER A 239 -9.43 22.23 17.42
N HIS A 240 -8.44 21.48 16.93
CA HIS A 240 -8.70 20.08 16.56
C HIS A 240 -9.19 19.28 17.80
N PRO A 241 -10.43 18.72 17.82
CA PRO A 241 -11.04 18.22 19.05
C PRO A 241 -10.24 17.11 19.74
N TYR A 242 -9.56 16.28 18.95
CA TYR A 242 -8.79 15.13 19.39
C TYR A 242 -7.27 15.38 19.45
N ARG A 243 -6.84 16.65 19.39
CA ARG A 243 -5.41 17.05 19.37
C ARG A 243 -4.59 16.35 20.45
N LYS A 244 -5.08 16.26 21.68
CA LYS A 244 -4.35 15.62 22.80
C LYS A 244 -4.21 14.10 22.65
N TRP A 245 -5.17 13.42 22.04
CA TRP A 245 -5.07 11.98 21.75
C TRP A 245 -3.94 11.76 20.75
N ILE A 246 -3.91 12.57 19.67
CA ILE A 246 -2.84 12.55 18.65
C ILE A 246 -1.47 12.83 19.30
N GLU A 247 -1.35 13.93 20.05
CA GLU A 247 -0.12 14.32 20.77
C GLU A 247 0.33 13.27 21.80
N SER A 248 -0.57 12.41 22.31
CA SER A 248 -0.22 11.33 23.24
C SER A 248 0.56 10.23 22.53
N TYR A 249 -0.02 9.67 21.47
CA TYR A 249 0.58 8.57 20.71
C TYR A 249 1.74 9.03 19.81
N SER A 250 1.76 10.30 19.38
CA SER A 250 2.91 10.88 18.68
C SER A 250 4.08 11.27 19.60
N SER A 251 3.87 11.34 20.93
CA SER A 251 4.90 11.77 21.87
C SER A 251 6.13 10.86 21.86
N GLU A 252 7.33 11.44 22.03
CA GLU A 252 8.59 10.69 22.12
C GLU A 252 8.54 9.57 23.16
N GLY A 253 7.81 9.78 24.27
CA GLY A 253 7.61 8.77 25.30
C GLY A 253 6.81 7.55 24.82
N PHE A 254 5.71 7.75 24.10
CA PHE A 254 4.92 6.62 23.56
C PHE A 254 5.68 5.89 22.44
N GLN A 255 6.35 6.65 21.56
CA GLN A 255 7.21 6.09 20.51
C GLN A 255 8.34 5.23 21.12
N ALA A 256 8.98 5.70 22.19
CA ALA A 256 10.00 4.93 22.91
C ALA A 256 9.44 3.65 23.55
N SER A 257 8.23 3.69 24.13
CA SER A 257 7.59 2.47 24.66
C SER A 257 7.19 1.47 23.57
N ALA A 258 6.80 1.94 22.37
CA ALA A 258 6.56 1.05 21.24
C ALA A 258 7.86 0.34 20.81
N VAL A 259 8.95 1.09 20.65
CA VAL A 259 10.29 0.52 20.32
C VAL A 259 10.77 -0.43 21.44
N GLN A 260 10.61 -0.06 22.71
CA GLN A 260 10.94 -0.95 23.85
C GLN A 260 10.15 -2.26 23.81
N THR A 261 8.91 -2.25 23.30
CA THR A 261 8.10 -3.47 23.13
C THR A 261 8.57 -4.31 21.93
N GLU A 262 9.01 -3.66 20.85
CA GLU A 262 9.63 -4.32 19.68
C GLU A 262 10.98 -4.97 20.07
N ASP A 263 11.91 -4.21 20.66
CA ASP A 263 13.23 -4.68 21.12
C ASP A 263 13.12 -5.86 22.10
N LEU A 264 12.11 -5.84 22.97
CA LEU A 264 11.89 -6.89 23.95
C LEU A 264 11.28 -8.16 23.34
N LEU A 265 10.39 -8.03 22.35
CA LEU A 265 9.92 -9.16 21.55
C LEU A 265 11.10 -9.82 20.82
N ASP A 266 11.97 -9.01 20.20
CA ASP A 266 13.17 -9.47 19.53
C ASP A 266 14.10 -10.22 20.52
N LYS A 267 14.39 -9.62 21.70
CA LYS A 267 15.22 -10.23 22.75
C LYS A 267 14.68 -11.59 23.22
N LEU A 268 13.37 -11.69 23.50
CA LEU A 268 12.75 -12.93 23.98
C LEU A 268 12.68 -14.02 22.89
N SER A 269 12.74 -13.63 21.61
CA SER A 269 12.63 -14.55 20.47
C SER A 269 13.96 -15.21 20.05
N VAL A 270 15.11 -14.68 20.48
CA VAL A 270 16.46 -15.16 20.09
C VAL A 270 16.69 -16.67 20.30
N SER A 271 16.03 -17.27 21.30
CA SER A 271 16.22 -18.69 21.66
C SER A 271 15.14 -19.65 21.12
N LEU A 272 14.20 -19.13 20.33
CA LEU A 272 13.06 -19.89 19.82
C LEU A 272 13.40 -20.62 18.51
N THR A 273 12.70 -21.73 18.27
CA THR A 273 12.76 -22.48 17.01
C THR A 273 11.89 -21.84 15.93
N GLY A 274 12.10 -22.21 14.65
CA GLY A 274 11.31 -21.67 13.52
C GLY A 274 9.79 -21.82 13.72
N GLU A 275 9.32 -23.02 14.11
CA GLU A 275 7.91 -23.27 14.43
C GLU A 275 7.37 -22.36 15.55
N GLU A 276 8.22 -21.96 16.50
CA GLU A 276 7.85 -21.07 17.59
C GLU A 276 7.81 -19.60 17.14
N LEU A 277 8.69 -19.20 16.22
CA LEU A 277 8.62 -17.89 15.55
C LEU A 277 7.38 -17.77 14.64
N ASP A 278 7.02 -18.83 13.92
CA ASP A 278 5.78 -18.89 13.12
C ASP A 278 4.53 -18.69 13.99
N ASN A 279 4.56 -19.21 15.22
CA ASN A 279 3.46 -19.01 16.16
C ASN A 279 3.39 -17.57 16.67
N ILE A 280 4.52 -16.90 16.90
CA ILE A 280 4.55 -15.46 17.19
C ILE A 280 4.00 -14.68 15.98
N GLU A 281 4.36 -15.05 14.75
CA GLU A 281 3.84 -14.40 13.54
C GLU A 281 2.31 -14.49 13.46
N LYS A 282 1.74 -15.70 13.67
CA LYS A 282 0.28 -15.91 13.69
C LYS A 282 -0.40 -15.07 14.75
N LEU A 283 0.18 -14.96 15.95
CA LEU A 283 -0.33 -14.15 17.05
C LEU A 283 -0.30 -12.64 16.71
N TYR A 284 0.80 -12.16 16.12
CA TYR A 284 0.96 -10.77 15.68
C TYR A 284 -0.08 -10.40 14.62
N HIS A 285 -0.23 -11.25 13.60
CA HIS A 285 -1.23 -11.10 12.53
C HIS A 285 -2.66 -11.13 13.07
N GLN A 286 -2.96 -12.04 14.01
CA GLN A 286 -4.28 -12.12 14.63
C GLN A 286 -4.61 -10.87 15.46
N ALA A 287 -3.63 -10.31 16.18
CA ALA A 287 -3.79 -9.05 16.89
C ALA A 287 -4.05 -7.88 15.92
N MET A 288 -3.30 -7.77 14.82
CA MET A 288 -3.54 -6.76 13.76
C MET A 288 -4.96 -6.84 13.18
N LYS A 289 -5.52 -8.03 13.00
CA LYS A 289 -6.93 -8.22 12.60
C LYS A 289 -7.92 -7.76 13.67
N LEU A 290 -7.63 -8.05 14.94
CA LEU A 290 -8.47 -7.66 16.06
C LEU A 290 -8.47 -6.14 16.30
N GLU A 291 -7.37 -5.44 16.01
CA GLU A 291 -7.34 -3.96 15.94
C GLU A 291 -8.30 -3.40 14.88
N ILE A 292 -8.30 -3.97 13.67
CA ILE A 292 -9.24 -3.59 12.60
C ILE A 292 -10.68 -3.84 13.02
N GLU A 293 -10.98 -5.00 13.63
CA GLU A 293 -12.30 -5.28 14.21
C GLU A 293 -12.68 -4.28 15.31
N PHE A 294 -11.74 -3.91 16.18
CA PHE A 294 -11.95 -2.97 17.29
C PHE A 294 -12.29 -1.56 16.79
N PHE A 295 -11.57 -1.04 15.79
CA PHE A 295 -11.90 0.25 15.16
C PHE A 295 -13.21 0.18 14.34
N SER A 296 -13.47 -0.94 13.65
CA SER A 296 -14.66 -1.10 12.81
C SER A 296 -15.95 -1.30 13.61
N ALA A 297 -15.87 -1.82 14.84
CA ALA A 297 -16.99 -1.97 15.76
C ALA A 297 -17.50 -0.65 16.38
N GLN A 298 -16.79 0.46 16.19
CA GLN A 298 -17.17 1.75 16.79
C GLN A 298 -18.39 2.37 16.08
N PRO A 299 -19.37 2.94 16.81
CA PRO A 299 -20.66 3.37 16.25
C PRO A 299 -20.58 4.71 15.46
N VAL A 300 -20.00 4.65 14.25
CA VAL A 300 -19.85 5.79 13.33
C VAL A 300 -21.12 6.04 12.52
N VAL A 301 -22.05 6.81 13.10
CA VAL A 301 -23.36 7.12 12.45
C VAL A 301 -23.35 8.39 11.59
N GLN A 302 -22.33 9.25 11.71
CA GLN A 302 -22.17 10.39 10.80
C GLN A 302 -21.77 9.91 9.39
N PRO A 303 -22.10 10.67 8.33
CA PRO A 303 -21.68 10.32 6.97
C PRO A 303 -20.16 10.26 6.83
N THR A 304 -19.66 9.27 6.08
CA THR A 304 -18.21 9.05 5.89
C THR A 304 -17.87 8.85 4.42
N VAL A 305 -16.75 9.43 3.97
CA VAL A 305 -16.24 9.25 2.59
C VAL A 305 -15.56 7.89 2.36
N VAL A 306 -15.48 7.05 3.40
CA VAL A 306 -14.94 5.68 3.38
C VAL A 306 -15.90 4.72 4.12
N PRO A 307 -16.07 3.47 3.64
CA PRO A 307 -15.74 3.05 2.28
C PRO A 307 -16.55 3.81 1.22
N LEU A 308 -15.99 3.99 0.03
CA LEU A 308 -16.65 4.66 -1.10
C LEU A 308 -18.00 4.02 -1.42
N THR A 309 -18.12 2.71 -1.21
CA THR A 309 -19.34 1.93 -1.42
C THR A 309 -20.33 1.94 -0.25
N LYS A 310 -20.05 2.63 0.88
CA LYS A 310 -20.89 2.58 2.10
C LYS A 310 -22.36 2.95 1.86
N GLU A 311 -22.60 3.96 1.01
CA GLU A 311 -23.93 4.48 0.67
C GLU A 311 -24.39 4.03 -0.72
N HIS A 312 -23.74 3.05 -1.34
CA HIS A 312 -24.05 2.60 -2.70
C HIS A 312 -25.42 1.91 -2.75
N ASN A 313 -26.33 2.41 -3.59
CA ASN A 313 -27.62 1.78 -3.87
C ASN A 313 -27.57 1.05 -5.23
N PRO A 314 -27.53 -0.30 -5.30
CA PRO A 314 -27.46 -1.03 -6.58
C PRO A 314 -28.59 -0.75 -7.57
N ALA A 315 -29.74 -0.23 -7.10
CA ALA A 315 -30.87 0.13 -7.95
C ALA A 315 -30.74 1.54 -8.58
N GLU A 316 -29.87 2.40 -8.04
CA GLU A 316 -29.77 3.83 -8.41
C GLU A 316 -28.34 4.27 -8.79
N ASP A 317 -27.31 3.59 -8.30
CA ASP A 317 -25.90 3.89 -8.55
C ASP A 317 -25.23 2.79 -9.39
N CYS A 318 -24.20 3.17 -10.16
CA CYS A 318 -23.31 2.26 -10.88
C CYS A 318 -21.86 2.66 -10.63
N LEU A 319 -21.07 1.75 -10.05
CA LEU A 319 -19.63 1.92 -9.88
C LEU A 319 -18.91 1.36 -11.11
N ILE A 320 -18.06 2.15 -11.75
CA ILE A 320 -17.26 1.70 -12.89
C ILE A 320 -15.78 1.87 -12.52
N ILE A 321 -15.09 0.75 -12.36
CA ILE A 321 -13.67 0.71 -12.03
C ILE A 321 -12.91 0.40 -13.31
N PHE A 322 -11.98 1.30 -13.65
CA PHE A 322 -10.97 1.11 -14.65
C PHE A 322 -9.63 0.90 -13.96
N SER A 323 -8.80 0.01 -14.51
CA SER A 323 -7.41 -0.12 -14.11
C SER A 323 -6.54 -0.33 -15.33
N ASP A 324 -5.33 0.23 -15.32
CA ASP A 324 -4.24 -0.31 -16.13
C ASP A 324 -3.79 -1.68 -15.59
N PHE A 325 -2.95 -2.39 -16.34
CA PHE A 325 -2.43 -3.70 -16.01
C PHE A 325 -0.92 -3.70 -15.74
N ASP A 326 -0.13 -3.01 -16.55
CA ASP A 326 1.32 -3.12 -16.58
C ASP A 326 1.92 -2.23 -15.49
N LEU A 327 2.69 -2.82 -14.57
CA LEU A 327 3.23 -2.19 -13.34
C LEU A 327 2.16 -1.73 -12.32
N THR A 328 0.96 -1.34 -12.76
CA THR A 328 -0.24 -1.11 -11.93
C THR A 328 -0.77 -2.40 -11.30
N CYS A 329 -1.02 -3.45 -12.11
CA CYS A 329 -1.46 -4.77 -11.60
C CYS A 329 -0.29 -5.76 -11.50
N THR A 330 0.68 -5.71 -12.40
CA THR A 330 1.84 -6.61 -12.44
C THR A 330 3.03 -6.05 -11.65
N VAL A 331 3.98 -6.90 -11.25
CA VAL A 331 5.29 -6.46 -10.70
C VAL A 331 6.33 -6.23 -11.80
N VAL A 332 6.09 -6.77 -13.00
CA VAL A 332 6.98 -6.69 -14.18
C VAL A 332 6.13 -6.37 -15.41
N ASP A 333 6.64 -5.53 -16.29
CA ASP A 333 5.99 -5.14 -17.55
C ASP A 333 5.74 -6.35 -18.48
N SER A 334 4.55 -6.40 -19.10
CA SER A 334 4.16 -7.54 -19.96
C SER A 334 4.95 -7.65 -21.26
N SER A 335 5.50 -6.56 -21.80
CA SER A 335 6.30 -6.59 -23.03
C SER A 335 7.61 -7.35 -22.81
N ALA A 336 8.27 -7.13 -21.66
CA ALA A 336 9.47 -7.85 -21.25
C ALA A 336 9.20 -9.37 -21.07
N ILE A 337 8.03 -9.71 -20.52
CA ILE A 337 7.59 -11.12 -20.36
C ILE A 337 7.35 -11.76 -21.73
N LEU A 338 6.65 -11.08 -22.64
CA LEU A 338 6.40 -11.58 -24.01
C LEU A 338 7.71 -11.76 -24.79
N ALA A 339 8.66 -10.85 -24.63
CA ALA A 339 10.00 -10.95 -25.22
C ALA A 339 10.78 -12.16 -24.67
N GLU A 340 10.79 -12.38 -23.35
CA GLU A 340 11.50 -13.54 -22.77
C GLU A 340 10.86 -14.87 -23.20
N ILE A 341 9.52 -14.96 -23.31
CA ILE A 341 8.85 -16.14 -23.88
C ILE A 341 9.32 -16.35 -25.33
N ALA A 342 9.39 -15.29 -26.15
CA ALA A 342 9.86 -15.38 -27.53
C ALA A 342 11.31 -15.91 -27.59
N ILE A 343 12.19 -15.36 -26.76
CA ILE A 343 13.61 -15.66 -26.66
C ILE A 343 13.87 -17.11 -26.20
N VAL A 344 13.17 -17.56 -25.15
CA VAL A 344 13.35 -18.90 -24.56
C VAL A 344 12.79 -20.01 -25.45
N THR A 345 11.70 -19.72 -26.18
CA THR A 345 11.05 -20.70 -27.08
C THR A 345 11.60 -20.69 -28.51
N ALA A 346 12.61 -19.87 -28.81
CA ALA A 346 13.21 -19.77 -30.14
C ALA A 346 14.28 -20.85 -30.40
N PRO A 347 14.54 -21.23 -31.66
CA PRO A 347 15.61 -22.15 -32.00
C PRO A 347 16.97 -21.59 -31.59
N LYS A 348 17.86 -22.49 -31.14
CA LYS A 348 19.28 -22.17 -30.90
C LYS A 348 20.02 -22.16 -32.24
N SER A 349 21.04 -21.30 -32.35
CA SER A 349 21.86 -21.10 -33.56
C SER A 349 22.40 -22.39 -34.19
N ASP A 350 22.60 -23.43 -33.39
CA ASP A 350 23.35 -24.63 -33.76
C ASP A 350 22.44 -25.82 -34.16
N GLN A 351 21.12 -25.64 -34.18
CA GLN A 351 20.16 -26.68 -34.56
C GLN A 351 19.75 -26.53 -36.03
N SER A 352 19.83 -27.62 -36.81
CA SER A 352 19.42 -27.65 -38.21
C SER A 352 17.93 -27.35 -38.35
N GLN A 353 17.59 -26.18 -38.86
CA GLN A 353 16.20 -25.78 -39.11
C GLN A 353 15.54 -26.73 -40.12
N SER A 354 14.36 -27.23 -39.76
CA SER A 354 13.43 -27.83 -40.74
C SER A 354 12.76 -26.72 -41.55
N ASP A 355 12.26 -27.02 -42.75
CA ASP A 355 11.72 -26.00 -43.67
C ASP A 355 10.60 -25.12 -43.06
N ASN A 356 9.88 -25.62 -42.04
CA ASN A 356 8.87 -24.85 -41.30
C ASN A 356 9.42 -23.87 -40.25
N GLN A 357 10.73 -23.86 -39.97
CA GLN A 357 11.39 -23.00 -38.97
C GLN A 357 12.30 -21.91 -39.55
N LEU A 358 12.55 -21.90 -40.87
CA LEU A 358 13.38 -20.89 -41.57
C LEU A 358 12.91 -19.44 -41.36
N ASP A 359 11.65 -19.28 -40.93
CA ASP A 359 10.91 -18.01 -40.89
C ASP A 359 10.89 -17.34 -39.51
N ARG A 360 11.58 -17.90 -38.50
CA ARG A 360 11.65 -17.39 -37.12
C ARG A 360 13.10 -17.13 -36.71
N MET A 361 13.34 -15.99 -36.08
CA MET A 361 14.64 -15.57 -35.55
C MET A 361 15.21 -16.56 -34.53
N SER A 362 16.55 -16.63 -34.45
CA SER A 362 17.21 -17.42 -33.40
C SER A 362 17.11 -16.74 -32.03
N SER A 363 17.31 -17.49 -30.95
CA SER A 363 17.31 -16.96 -29.58
C SER A 363 18.33 -15.82 -29.38
N SER A 364 19.49 -15.87 -30.05
CA SER A 364 20.49 -14.79 -30.03
C SER A 364 20.04 -13.55 -30.80
N ASP A 365 19.40 -13.72 -31.96
CA ASP A 365 18.94 -12.60 -32.77
C ASP A 365 17.78 -11.88 -32.08
N LEU A 366 16.84 -12.62 -31.47
CA LEU A 366 15.76 -12.06 -30.67
C LEU A 366 16.29 -11.22 -29.49
N LYS A 367 17.31 -11.71 -28.76
CA LYS A 367 17.94 -10.94 -27.67
C LYS A 367 18.55 -9.63 -28.18
N ASN A 368 19.26 -9.68 -29.31
CA ASN A 368 19.89 -8.49 -29.89
C ASN A 368 18.84 -7.49 -30.38
N THR A 369 17.82 -7.95 -31.12
CA THR A 369 16.74 -7.10 -31.62
C THR A 369 15.88 -6.53 -30.51
N TRP A 370 15.54 -7.31 -29.47
CA TRP A 370 14.84 -6.81 -28.30
C TRP A 370 15.65 -5.74 -27.56
N GLY A 371 16.95 -5.97 -27.35
CA GLY A 371 17.84 -4.97 -26.73
C GLY A 371 17.91 -3.66 -27.51
N LEU A 372 17.99 -3.74 -28.86
CA LEU A 372 17.96 -2.56 -29.72
C LEU A 372 16.61 -1.81 -29.68
N LEU A 373 15.50 -2.53 -29.75
CA LEU A 373 14.15 -1.95 -29.67
C LEU A 373 13.90 -1.29 -28.31
N SER A 374 14.29 -1.95 -27.22
CA SER A 374 14.16 -1.44 -25.85
C SER A 374 15.01 -0.19 -25.64
N GLN A 375 16.29 -0.21 -26.05
CA GLN A 375 17.15 0.98 -25.97
C GLN A 375 16.57 2.15 -26.78
N GLN A 376 16.16 1.91 -28.03
CA GLN A 376 15.58 2.94 -28.89
C GLN A 376 14.26 3.48 -28.31
N TYR A 377 13.43 2.63 -27.71
CA TYR A 377 12.21 3.04 -27.04
C TYR A 377 12.51 3.99 -25.88
N THR A 378 13.42 3.62 -24.96
CA THR A 378 13.77 4.47 -23.81
C THR A 378 14.33 5.83 -24.25
N GLU A 379 15.29 5.84 -25.19
CA GLU A 379 15.90 7.08 -25.69
C GLU A 379 14.89 8.01 -26.38
N GLU A 380 13.97 7.46 -27.19
CA GLU A 380 12.94 8.25 -27.87
C GLU A 380 11.78 8.65 -26.94
N TYR A 381 11.43 7.83 -25.94
CA TYR A 381 10.41 8.14 -24.94
C TYR A 381 10.87 9.31 -24.07
N GLU A 382 12.12 9.30 -23.58
CA GLU A 382 12.68 10.44 -22.83
C GLU A 382 12.63 11.73 -23.66
N GLN A 383 13.05 11.68 -24.93
CA GLN A 383 12.95 12.82 -25.85
C GLN A 383 11.50 13.28 -26.08
N CYS A 384 10.55 12.36 -26.15
CA CYS A 384 9.13 12.68 -26.30
C CYS A 384 8.57 13.33 -25.04
N ILE A 385 8.91 12.81 -23.86
CA ILE A 385 8.53 13.42 -22.57
C ILE A 385 9.13 14.83 -22.45
N GLU A 386 10.39 15.04 -22.85
CA GLU A 386 10.96 16.39 -22.91
C GLU A 386 10.23 17.31 -23.91
N SER A 387 9.85 16.81 -25.09
CA SER A 387 9.21 17.64 -26.14
C SER A 387 7.77 18.04 -25.85
N ILE A 388 7.02 17.23 -25.08
CA ILE A 388 5.63 17.55 -24.69
C ILE A 388 5.55 18.51 -23.49
N MET A 389 6.64 18.71 -22.76
CA MET A 389 6.66 19.54 -21.56
C MET A 389 6.62 21.04 -21.90
N PRO A 390 5.68 21.82 -21.36
CA PRO A 390 5.67 23.26 -21.60
C PRO A 390 6.88 23.92 -20.91
N PRO A 391 7.44 25.00 -21.50
CA PRO A 391 8.73 25.57 -21.07
C PRO A 391 8.69 26.19 -19.67
N GLU A 392 7.50 26.57 -19.19
CA GLU A 392 7.26 27.03 -17.83
C GLU A 392 6.12 26.20 -17.21
N LYS A 393 6.20 25.98 -15.89
CA LYS A 393 5.17 25.27 -15.13
C LYS A 393 3.84 26.04 -15.19
N VAL A 394 2.77 25.36 -15.58
CA VAL A 394 1.45 25.96 -15.72
C VAL A 394 0.80 26.11 -14.33
N ASN A 395 0.53 27.35 -13.92
CA ASN A 395 -0.06 27.67 -12.61
C ASN A 395 -1.54 27.25 -12.43
N LYS A 396 -2.22 26.87 -13.52
CA LYS A 396 -3.63 26.44 -13.50
C LYS A 396 -3.84 25.29 -14.48
N PHE A 397 -4.27 24.15 -13.95
CA PHE A 397 -4.67 22.99 -14.74
C PHE A 397 -5.68 23.35 -15.85
N LYS A 398 -5.43 22.82 -17.04
CA LYS A 398 -6.33 22.84 -18.20
C LYS A 398 -6.20 21.50 -18.91
N TYR A 399 -7.31 20.79 -19.05
CA TYR A 399 -7.30 19.44 -19.59
C TYR A 399 -6.97 19.41 -21.09
N GLU A 400 -7.45 20.40 -21.84
CA GLU A 400 -7.31 20.48 -23.30
C GLU A 400 -5.87 20.75 -23.75
N ASP A 401 -5.08 21.44 -22.92
CA ASP A 401 -3.66 21.70 -23.21
C ASP A 401 -2.82 20.43 -22.94
N LEU A 402 -3.19 19.62 -21.94
CA LEU A 402 -2.59 18.31 -21.68
C LEU A 402 -2.97 17.26 -22.72
N CYS A 403 -4.23 17.25 -23.21
CA CYS A 403 -4.66 16.35 -24.29
C CYS A 403 -3.77 16.50 -25.53
N LYS A 404 -3.57 17.74 -26.01
CA LYS A 404 -2.70 18.05 -27.16
C LYS A 404 -1.24 17.67 -26.97
N ALA A 405 -0.76 17.71 -25.73
CA ALA A 405 0.58 17.26 -25.40
C ALA A 405 0.69 15.74 -25.56
N LEU A 406 -0.29 15.00 -25.03
CA LEU A 406 -0.32 13.54 -25.08
C LEU A 406 -0.78 12.96 -26.44
N GLU A 407 -1.26 13.77 -27.37
CA GLU A 407 -1.35 13.42 -28.80
C GLU A 407 0.03 13.07 -29.38
N GLN A 408 1.08 13.84 -29.04
CA GLN A 408 2.44 13.55 -29.52
C GLN A 408 3.02 12.27 -28.91
N LEU A 409 2.74 12.01 -27.63
CA LEU A 409 3.08 10.74 -26.99
C LEU A 409 2.32 9.59 -27.67
N SER A 410 1.04 9.77 -27.98
CA SER A 410 0.25 8.78 -28.70
C SER A 410 0.83 8.44 -30.08
N ASP A 411 1.29 9.44 -30.82
CA ASP A 411 1.96 9.21 -32.10
C ASP A 411 3.31 8.50 -31.94
N PHE A 412 4.02 8.72 -30.83
CA PHE A 412 5.23 7.98 -30.48
C PHE A 412 4.92 6.50 -30.19
N GLU A 413 3.98 6.20 -29.29
CA GLU A 413 3.63 4.82 -28.92
C GLU A 413 3.24 3.99 -30.15
N LYS A 414 2.42 4.55 -31.04
CA LYS A 414 2.01 3.90 -32.29
C LYS A 414 3.18 3.61 -33.23
N ARG A 415 4.20 4.49 -33.29
CA ARG A 415 5.44 4.21 -34.03
C ARG A 415 6.27 3.12 -33.35
N ALA A 416 6.35 3.12 -32.02
CA ALA A 416 7.08 2.10 -31.27
C ALA A 416 6.46 0.70 -31.46
N ASN A 417 5.14 0.56 -31.34
CA ASN A 417 4.42 -0.69 -31.60
C ASN A 417 4.62 -1.17 -33.04
N ASN A 418 4.54 -0.29 -34.03
CA ASN A 418 4.80 -0.65 -35.43
C ASN A 418 6.23 -1.20 -35.63
N ARG A 419 7.26 -0.62 -34.99
CA ARG A 419 8.63 -1.19 -35.04
C ARG A 419 8.72 -2.59 -34.45
N VAL A 420 7.98 -2.86 -33.36
CA VAL A 420 7.93 -4.19 -32.73
C VAL A 420 7.29 -5.20 -33.68
N ILE A 421 6.19 -4.85 -34.36
CA ILE A 421 5.55 -5.69 -35.38
C ILE A 421 6.51 -5.93 -36.56
N GLU A 422 7.05 -4.86 -37.15
CA GLU A 422 7.98 -4.91 -38.29
C GLU A 422 9.26 -5.73 -38.01
N SER A 423 9.73 -5.73 -36.75
CA SER A 423 10.90 -6.53 -36.35
C SER A 423 10.67 -8.04 -36.37
N GLY A 424 9.41 -8.49 -36.31
CA GLY A 424 9.05 -9.90 -36.18
C GLY A 424 9.43 -10.54 -34.82
N VAL A 425 9.84 -9.76 -33.81
CA VAL A 425 10.30 -10.29 -32.51
C VAL A 425 9.25 -11.15 -31.79
N LEU A 426 7.96 -10.89 -32.03
CA LEU A 426 6.82 -11.62 -31.45
C LEU A 426 6.36 -12.83 -32.29
N LYS A 427 6.98 -13.07 -33.46
CA LYS A 427 6.62 -14.16 -34.36
C LYS A 427 7.04 -15.51 -33.79
N GLY A 428 6.13 -16.48 -33.86
CA GLY A 428 6.39 -17.84 -33.43
C GLY A 428 6.16 -18.11 -31.94
N ILE A 429 5.73 -17.12 -31.15
CA ILE A 429 5.29 -17.35 -29.77
C ILE A 429 4.04 -18.25 -29.77
N ASN A 430 4.04 -19.32 -28.98
CA ASN A 430 2.89 -20.22 -28.88
C ASN A 430 1.88 -19.74 -27.80
N LEU A 431 0.59 -19.80 -28.11
CA LEU A 431 -0.51 -19.40 -27.23
C LEU A 431 -0.49 -20.12 -25.87
N GLU A 432 -0.16 -21.41 -25.84
CA GLU A 432 -0.05 -22.18 -24.60
C GLU A 432 1.11 -21.68 -23.72
N GLY A 433 2.21 -21.23 -24.35
CA GLY A 433 3.32 -20.58 -23.65
C GLY A 433 2.92 -19.25 -23.01
N ILE A 434 2.12 -18.44 -23.71
CA ILE A 434 1.56 -17.18 -23.20
C ILE A 434 0.65 -17.45 -21.99
N LYS A 435 -0.25 -18.43 -22.09
CA LYS A 435 -1.17 -18.78 -21.00
C LYS A 435 -0.42 -19.19 -19.73
N ARG A 436 0.54 -20.11 -19.84
CA ARG A 436 1.36 -20.57 -18.71
C ARG A 436 2.20 -19.45 -18.10
N ALA A 437 2.69 -18.51 -18.91
CA ALA A 437 3.41 -17.34 -18.41
C ALA A 437 2.47 -16.40 -17.65
N GLY A 438 1.26 -16.17 -18.16
CA GLY A 438 0.22 -15.39 -17.48
C GLY A 438 -0.17 -16.01 -16.14
N GLU A 439 -0.47 -17.32 -16.09
CA GLU A 439 -0.80 -18.03 -14.84
C GLU A 439 0.29 -17.93 -13.75
N ARG A 440 1.56 -17.85 -14.19
CA ARG A 440 2.75 -17.69 -13.33
C ARG A 440 3.11 -16.24 -13.04
N LEU A 441 2.40 -15.27 -13.63
CA LEU A 441 2.68 -13.85 -13.47
C LEU A 441 2.47 -13.39 -12.02
N ILE A 442 3.47 -12.69 -11.50
CA ILE A 442 3.40 -12.07 -10.17
C ILE A 442 2.65 -10.75 -10.30
N LEU A 443 1.45 -10.72 -9.73
CA LEU A 443 0.66 -9.50 -9.56
C LEU A 443 1.00 -8.83 -8.22
N GLN A 444 0.83 -7.52 -8.16
CA GLN A 444 1.02 -6.70 -6.96
C GLN A 444 0.18 -7.26 -5.79
N ASP A 445 0.72 -7.24 -4.56
CA ASP A 445 -0.02 -7.76 -3.41
C ASP A 445 -1.36 -7.01 -3.23
N GLY A 446 -2.40 -7.77 -2.85
CA GLY A 446 -3.77 -7.26 -2.73
C GLY A 446 -4.54 -7.09 -4.05
N CYS A 447 -3.90 -7.01 -5.21
CA CYS A 447 -4.54 -6.75 -6.52
C CYS A 447 -5.67 -7.75 -6.86
N ILE A 448 -5.37 -9.06 -6.86
CA ILE A 448 -6.37 -10.12 -7.09
C ILE A 448 -7.50 -10.03 -6.05
N THR A 449 -7.15 -9.80 -4.78
CA THR A 449 -8.12 -9.74 -3.68
C THR A 449 -9.09 -8.57 -3.84
N PHE A 450 -8.63 -7.43 -4.35
CA PHE A 450 -9.46 -6.27 -4.66
C PHE A 450 -10.48 -6.57 -5.77
N PHE A 451 -10.04 -7.07 -6.93
CA PHE A 451 -10.95 -7.38 -8.03
C PHE A 451 -11.94 -8.50 -7.69
N GLN A 452 -11.49 -9.53 -6.98
CA GLN A 452 -12.40 -10.56 -6.45
C GLN A 452 -13.39 -9.97 -5.44
N GLY A 453 -12.97 -9.04 -4.59
CA GLY A 453 -13.81 -8.34 -3.62
C GLY A 453 -14.93 -7.54 -4.28
N ILE A 454 -14.66 -6.88 -5.42
CA ILE A 454 -15.68 -6.20 -6.22
C ILE A 454 -16.63 -7.21 -6.87
N LEU A 455 -16.11 -8.17 -7.64
CA LEU A 455 -16.94 -9.07 -8.47
C LEU A 455 -17.79 -10.04 -7.64
N LYS A 456 -17.32 -10.47 -6.46
CA LYS A 456 -18.09 -11.34 -5.56
C LYS A 456 -19.15 -10.59 -4.73
N ASN A 457 -19.12 -9.25 -4.69
CA ASN A 457 -20.02 -8.48 -3.83
C ASN A 457 -21.39 -8.26 -4.49
N VAL A 458 -22.34 -9.14 -4.13
CA VAL A 458 -23.73 -9.09 -4.61
C VAL A 458 -24.50 -7.80 -4.26
N ASN A 459 -23.98 -6.99 -3.33
CA ASN A 459 -24.55 -5.70 -2.94
C ASN A 459 -23.92 -4.52 -3.69
N LEU A 460 -23.08 -4.75 -4.71
CA LEU A 460 -22.54 -3.71 -5.58
C LEU A 460 -23.03 -3.91 -7.02
N ASN A 461 -23.61 -2.85 -7.60
CA ASN A 461 -23.73 -2.73 -9.05
C ASN A 461 -22.42 -2.12 -9.57
N ALA A 462 -21.41 -2.99 -9.74
CA ALA A 462 -20.07 -2.59 -10.16
C ALA A 462 -19.66 -3.29 -11.46
N ASN A 463 -18.99 -2.54 -12.35
CA ASN A 463 -18.32 -3.07 -13.54
C ASN A 463 -16.81 -2.83 -13.41
N VAL A 464 -16.01 -3.81 -13.80
CA VAL A 464 -14.54 -3.71 -13.82
C VAL A 464 -14.03 -3.86 -15.24
N HIS A 465 -13.16 -2.93 -15.64
CA HIS A 465 -12.53 -2.87 -16.95
C HIS A 465 -11.01 -2.74 -16.80
N LEU A 466 -10.25 -3.57 -17.52
CA LEU A 466 -8.81 -3.38 -17.69
C LEU A 466 -8.56 -2.70 -19.03
N LEU A 467 -7.87 -1.55 -19.02
CA LEU A 467 -7.47 -0.81 -20.23
C LEU A 467 -5.94 -0.79 -20.26
N SER A 468 -5.29 -1.59 -21.12
CA SER A 468 -3.83 -1.75 -21.13
C SER A 468 -3.26 -1.76 -22.54
N TYR A 469 -2.00 -1.33 -22.66
CA TYR A 469 -1.21 -1.36 -23.90
C TYR A 469 -0.69 -2.76 -24.26
N CYS A 470 -0.74 -3.71 -23.32
CA CYS A 470 -0.23 -5.07 -23.47
C CYS A 470 -0.59 -5.64 -24.84
N TRP A 471 0.43 -6.12 -25.55
CA TRP A 471 0.28 -6.61 -26.92
C TRP A 471 -0.55 -7.90 -27.03
N CYS A 472 -0.88 -8.55 -25.91
CA CYS A 472 -1.62 -9.82 -25.89
C CYS A 472 -2.60 -9.92 -24.72
N GLY A 473 -3.90 -9.68 -24.98
CA GLY A 473 -4.98 -9.85 -24.01
C GLY A 473 -5.11 -11.25 -23.40
N ASP A 474 -4.63 -12.31 -24.08
CA ASP A 474 -4.60 -13.67 -23.52
C ASP A 474 -3.61 -13.81 -22.35
N LEU A 475 -2.54 -13.01 -22.30
CA LEU A 475 -1.65 -12.95 -21.14
C LEU A 475 -2.40 -12.40 -19.92
N ILE A 476 -3.11 -11.28 -20.09
CA ILE A 476 -3.93 -10.64 -19.04
C ILE A 476 -5.01 -11.61 -18.54
N ARG A 477 -5.76 -12.25 -19.45
CA ARG A 477 -6.79 -13.24 -19.10
C ARG A 477 -6.21 -14.32 -18.19
N SER A 478 -5.10 -14.91 -18.61
CA SER A 478 -4.47 -16.04 -17.92
C SER A 478 -3.88 -15.65 -16.55
N ALA A 479 -3.39 -14.42 -16.40
CA ALA A 479 -2.95 -13.87 -15.12
C ALA A 479 -4.05 -13.81 -14.07
N PHE A 480 -5.29 -13.53 -14.47
CA PHE A 480 -6.45 -13.53 -13.57
C PHE A 480 -7.19 -14.89 -13.49
N SER A 481 -7.04 -15.78 -14.48
CA SER A 481 -7.61 -17.15 -14.44
C SER A 481 -7.03 -18.03 -13.32
N SER A 482 -5.76 -17.84 -12.95
CA SER A 482 -5.04 -18.67 -11.95
C SER A 482 -5.48 -18.49 -10.48
N GLY A 483 -6.65 -17.88 -10.22
CA GLY A 483 -7.12 -17.42 -8.90
C GLY A 483 -7.44 -18.49 -7.83
N HIS A 484 -6.98 -19.73 -8.00
CA HIS A 484 -7.12 -20.81 -7.00
C HIS A 484 -5.90 -20.85 -6.05
N GLY A 485 -6.15 -20.65 -4.75
CA GLY A 485 -5.38 -21.33 -3.71
C GLY A 485 -3.91 -20.92 -3.47
N ARG A 486 -3.49 -19.68 -3.75
CA ARG A 486 -2.24 -19.13 -3.19
C ARG A 486 -2.49 -18.50 -1.81
N GLU A 487 -2.85 -19.34 -0.84
CA GLU A 487 -2.61 -19.01 0.58
C GLU A 487 -1.10 -18.99 0.84
N TRP A 488 -0.66 -18.24 1.85
CA TRP A 488 0.77 -18.05 2.20
C TRP A 488 1.38 -19.29 2.88
N GLY A 489 1.39 -20.42 2.17
CA GLY A 489 2.06 -21.65 2.57
C GLY A 489 3.50 -21.72 2.06
N THR A 490 4.45 -21.41 2.94
CA THR A 490 5.86 -21.88 2.92
C THR A 490 6.54 -21.97 1.54
N TRP A 491 6.95 -20.83 0.97
CA TRP A 491 8.02 -20.74 -0.04
C TRP A 491 9.36 -20.32 0.59
N GLU A 492 9.68 -20.86 1.76
CA GLU A 492 10.90 -20.49 2.50
C GLU A 492 12.19 -21.10 1.94
N HIS A 493 12.09 -22.23 1.22
CA HIS A 493 13.26 -22.91 0.69
C HIS A 493 13.93 -22.20 -0.49
N ASP A 494 13.21 -21.35 -1.23
CA ASP A 494 13.74 -20.62 -2.39
C ASP A 494 14.13 -19.17 -2.06
N GLN A 495 13.71 -18.61 -0.92
CA GLN A 495 14.14 -17.26 -0.51
C GLN A 495 15.62 -17.20 -0.10
N GLN A 496 16.18 -18.28 0.47
CA GLN A 496 17.59 -18.32 0.85
C GLN A 496 18.57 -18.40 -0.34
N GLU A 497 18.13 -18.77 -1.54
CA GLU A 497 18.95 -18.59 -2.76
C GLU A 497 18.83 -17.18 -3.35
N MET A 498 17.80 -16.39 -2.98
CA MET A 498 17.54 -15.07 -3.58
C MET A 498 18.14 -13.87 -2.80
N GLU A 499 18.58 -14.04 -1.55
CA GLU A 499 19.30 -12.98 -0.82
C GLU A 499 20.72 -12.71 -1.36
N GLY A 500 21.22 -13.54 -2.29
CA GLY A 500 22.48 -13.32 -3.02
C GLY A 500 22.34 -12.60 -4.37
N HIS A 501 21.11 -12.26 -4.80
CA HIS A 501 20.86 -11.71 -6.14
C HIS A 501 20.48 -10.22 -6.11
N ASP A 502 21.22 -9.44 -6.89
CA ASP A 502 21.07 -8.00 -6.96
C ASP A 502 19.87 -7.57 -7.84
N TYR A 503 18.74 -7.28 -7.19
CA TYR A 503 17.50 -6.84 -7.84
C TYR A 503 17.49 -5.36 -8.26
N THR A 504 18.61 -4.62 -8.12
CA THR A 504 18.69 -3.22 -8.57
C THR A 504 18.68 -3.09 -10.09
N HIS A 505 19.30 -4.04 -10.81
CA HIS A 505 19.64 -3.90 -12.23
C HIS A 505 18.44 -3.65 -13.15
N TRP A 506 17.21 -4.07 -12.78
CA TRP A 506 16.00 -3.81 -13.57
C TRP A 506 15.18 -2.61 -13.08
N ARG A 507 15.23 -2.23 -11.79
CA ARG A 507 14.58 -0.98 -11.34
C ARG A 507 15.31 0.26 -11.83
N GLU A 508 16.62 0.16 -12.03
CA GLU A 508 17.44 1.29 -12.53
C GLU A 508 17.32 1.50 -14.05
N TRP A 509 16.76 0.55 -14.81
CA TRP A 509 16.61 0.65 -16.26
C TRP A 509 15.45 1.55 -16.72
N GLU A 510 14.46 1.81 -15.86
CA GLU A 510 13.31 2.69 -16.17
C GLU A 510 13.37 4.05 -15.46
N SER A 511 14.38 4.27 -14.61
CA SER A 511 14.61 5.56 -13.95
C SER A 511 15.89 6.21 -14.49
N GLY A 512 15.77 7.02 -15.55
CA GLY A 512 16.88 7.63 -16.30
C GLY A 512 17.86 8.48 -15.46
N LEU A 513 18.82 7.82 -14.80
CA LEU A 513 19.87 8.45 -13.99
C LEU A 513 21.23 7.73 -14.16
N VAL A 514 22.06 8.34 -15.01
CA VAL A 514 23.55 8.32 -15.01
C VAL A 514 24.28 7.11 -15.65
N CYS A 515 25.01 7.42 -16.72
CA CYS A 515 25.95 6.54 -17.42
C CYS A 515 27.32 6.40 -16.71
N GLY A 516 27.97 5.23 -16.81
CA GLY A 516 29.40 5.07 -16.46
C GLY A 516 29.95 3.64 -16.66
N PRO A 517 31.14 3.42 -17.23
CA PRO A 517 31.50 2.11 -17.79
C PRO A 517 32.23 1.16 -16.81
N TYR A 518 31.66 -0.03 -16.59
CA TYR A 518 32.37 -1.21 -16.07
C TYR A 518 32.00 -2.51 -16.82
N LEU A 519 32.25 -2.53 -18.14
CA LEU A 519 32.32 -3.80 -18.88
C LEU A 519 33.57 -4.57 -18.42
N GLY A 520 33.40 -5.56 -17.53
CA GLY A 520 34.57 -6.15 -16.89
C GLY A 520 34.41 -7.35 -15.96
N LYS A 521 33.40 -8.23 -16.10
CA LYS A 521 33.49 -9.66 -15.73
C LYS A 521 32.30 -10.50 -16.22
N GLN A 522 32.58 -11.74 -16.56
CA GLN A 522 31.58 -12.76 -16.89
C GLN A 522 30.85 -13.22 -15.63
N GLY A 523 29.52 -13.29 -15.69
CA GLY A 523 28.67 -13.90 -14.68
C GLY A 523 27.27 -14.08 -15.24
N SER A 524 26.88 -15.31 -15.56
CA SER A 524 25.55 -15.61 -16.11
C SER A 524 24.51 -15.64 -14.99
N CYS A 525 23.66 -14.62 -14.90
CA CYS A 525 22.48 -14.63 -14.05
C CYS A 525 21.23 -14.60 -14.94
N GLY A 526 20.76 -15.80 -15.32
CA GLY A 526 19.54 -15.96 -16.10
C GLY A 526 18.45 -16.59 -15.25
N MET A 527 17.28 -15.97 -15.21
CA MET A 527 16.12 -16.51 -14.50
C MET A 527 15.65 -17.78 -15.20
N ARG A 528 15.89 -18.94 -14.59
CA ARG A 528 15.58 -20.23 -15.21
C ARG A 528 14.10 -20.55 -15.05
N LEU A 529 13.28 -20.06 -15.97
CA LEU A 529 11.92 -20.56 -16.17
C LEU A 529 12.00 -22.08 -16.43
N LEU A 530 11.60 -22.88 -15.43
CA LEU A 530 11.42 -24.32 -15.58
C LEU A 530 10.19 -24.57 -16.47
N ILE A 531 10.49 -24.68 -17.76
CA ILE A 531 9.60 -25.20 -18.79
C ILE A 531 10.00 -26.67 -19.01
N ASP A 532 9.58 -27.53 -18.11
CA ASP A 532 9.67 -28.98 -18.34
C ASP A 532 8.70 -29.38 -19.47
N GLN A 533 9.19 -30.13 -20.44
CA GLN A 533 8.37 -30.80 -21.45
C GLN A 533 8.03 -32.21 -20.97
N PRO A 534 6.75 -32.57 -20.78
CA PRO A 534 6.33 -33.96 -20.70
C PRO A 534 6.21 -34.54 -22.11
N GLU A 535 6.75 -35.74 -22.32
CA GLU A 535 6.52 -36.53 -23.52
C GLU A 535 5.04 -36.94 -23.61
N LEU A 536 4.48 -36.91 -24.83
CA LEU A 536 3.08 -37.23 -25.10
C LEU A 536 2.88 -38.72 -25.40
N ASP A 537 2.34 -39.47 -24.43
CA ASP A 537 1.68 -40.76 -24.71
C ASP A 537 0.17 -40.54 -24.90
N ALA A 538 -0.30 -40.82 -26.12
CA ALA A 538 -1.67 -40.57 -26.52
C ALA A 538 -2.57 -41.81 -26.37
N VAL A 539 -3.64 -41.70 -25.57
CA VAL A 539 -4.82 -42.59 -25.65
C VAL A 539 -6.06 -41.72 -25.74
N GLY A 540 -6.70 -41.74 -26.92
CA GLY A 540 -7.84 -40.87 -27.21
C GLY A 540 -9.19 -41.46 -26.83
N HIS A 541 -10.12 -40.58 -26.47
CA HIS A 541 -11.56 -40.86 -26.59
C HIS A 541 -12.23 -39.73 -27.38
N LYS A 542 -12.95 -40.10 -28.44
CA LYS A 542 -13.82 -39.20 -29.20
C LYS A 542 -15.20 -39.18 -28.56
N GLU A 543 -15.76 -38.00 -28.34
CA GLU A 543 -17.21 -37.81 -28.43
C GLU A 543 -17.52 -36.58 -29.31
N ASN A 544 -18.51 -36.76 -30.20
CA ASN A 544 -19.08 -35.73 -31.05
C ASN A 544 -20.32 -35.13 -30.39
N LEU A 545 -20.63 -33.86 -30.68
CA LEU A 545 -21.93 -33.14 -30.68
C LEU A 545 -21.61 -31.65 -30.38
N GLY A 546 -22.11 -30.63 -31.07
CA GLY A 546 -22.97 -30.52 -32.26
C GLY A 546 -23.44 -29.06 -32.38
N GLU A 547 -23.31 -28.42 -33.53
CA GLU A 547 -23.50 -26.96 -33.68
C GLU A 547 -24.94 -26.49 -33.38
N LYS A 548 -25.12 -25.51 -32.48
CA LYS A 548 -26.17 -24.48 -32.54
C LYS A 548 -25.72 -23.17 -31.89
N SER A 549 -26.07 -22.05 -32.52
CA SER A 549 -25.81 -20.67 -32.07
C SER A 549 -27.06 -20.03 -31.43
N PRO A 550 -27.06 -18.77 -30.95
CA PRO A 550 -26.96 -18.52 -29.51
C PRO A 550 -28.21 -17.83 -28.91
N CYS A 551 -28.49 -18.08 -27.64
CA CYS A 551 -29.49 -17.34 -26.86
C CYS A 551 -29.01 -17.12 -25.42
N ARG A 552 -29.30 -15.92 -24.87
CA ARG A 552 -28.87 -15.48 -23.54
C ARG A 552 -29.33 -16.45 -22.43
N GLY A 553 -28.38 -17.07 -21.74
CA GLY A 553 -28.59 -17.78 -20.49
C GLY A 553 -27.39 -17.54 -19.57
N ARG A 554 -27.59 -16.75 -18.49
CA ARG A 554 -26.51 -16.36 -17.57
C ARG A 554 -26.22 -17.51 -16.59
N VAL A 555 -25.32 -18.42 -16.97
CA VAL A 555 -24.87 -19.51 -16.09
C VAL A 555 -23.72 -19.00 -15.22
N ARG A 556 -23.95 -18.91 -13.91
CA ARG A 556 -22.88 -18.61 -12.94
C ARG A 556 -22.07 -19.88 -12.69
N TYR A 557 -20.82 -19.90 -13.14
CA TYR A 557 -19.81 -20.81 -12.61
C TYR A 557 -19.05 -20.11 -11.48
N LEU A 558 -19.04 -20.71 -10.30
CA LEU A 558 -18.19 -20.27 -9.19
C LEU A 558 -16.75 -20.72 -9.48
N GLY A 559 -15.81 -19.80 -9.70
CA GLY A 559 -14.38 -20.15 -9.68
C GLY A 559 -13.39 -19.18 -10.34
N GLU A 560 -13.77 -18.45 -11.39
CA GLU A 560 -12.80 -17.74 -12.25
C GLU A 560 -13.08 -16.23 -12.34
N LEU A 561 -12.02 -15.42 -12.52
CA LEU A 561 -12.12 -13.97 -12.81
C LEU A 561 -12.53 -13.67 -14.26
N CYS A 562 -13.16 -14.62 -14.97
CA CYS A 562 -13.63 -14.46 -16.34
C CYS A 562 -14.75 -13.42 -16.54
N GLU A 563 -15.14 -12.70 -15.48
CA GLU A 563 -16.05 -11.54 -15.52
C GLU A 563 -15.30 -10.19 -15.68
N LEU A 564 -13.97 -10.16 -15.68
CA LEU A 564 -13.17 -8.97 -15.99
C LEU A 564 -13.27 -8.60 -17.47
N ASN A 565 -13.65 -7.36 -17.76
CA ASN A 565 -13.73 -6.84 -19.13
C ASN A 565 -12.35 -6.32 -19.58
N ILE A 566 -11.61 -7.12 -20.33
CA ILE A 566 -10.25 -6.79 -20.78
C ILE A 566 -10.29 -6.09 -22.15
N HIS A 567 -9.76 -4.88 -22.21
CA HIS A 567 -9.55 -4.09 -23.42
C HIS A 567 -8.05 -3.87 -23.60
N ALA A 568 -7.44 -4.75 -24.39
CA ALA A 568 -6.03 -4.72 -24.76
C ALA A 568 -5.88 -5.19 -26.21
N ASN A 569 -4.66 -5.10 -26.73
CA ASN A 569 -4.32 -5.61 -28.05
C ASN A 569 -4.34 -7.15 -28.07
N GLU A 570 -4.42 -7.77 -29.25
CA GLU A 570 -4.42 -9.24 -29.38
C GLU A 570 -3.42 -9.66 -30.45
N PHE A 571 -2.73 -10.78 -30.27
CA PHE A 571 -1.96 -11.39 -31.37
C PHE A 571 -2.88 -12.01 -32.42
N LEU A 572 -2.46 -11.95 -33.68
CA LEU A 572 -3.00 -12.83 -34.71
C LEU A 572 -2.28 -14.18 -34.65
N TYR A 573 -3.06 -15.27 -34.62
CA TYR A 573 -2.53 -16.62 -34.58
C TYR A 573 -2.75 -17.35 -35.90
N LYS A 574 -1.74 -18.09 -36.34
CA LYS A 574 -1.88 -19.18 -37.29
C LYS A 574 -1.86 -20.48 -36.49
N GLU A 575 -2.99 -21.19 -36.46
CA GLU A 575 -3.24 -22.33 -35.56
C GLU A 575 -3.11 -21.91 -34.08
N SER A 576 -2.00 -22.24 -33.42
CA SER A 576 -1.70 -21.87 -32.01
C SER A 576 -0.47 -20.95 -31.87
N THR A 577 0.05 -20.44 -32.99
CA THR A 577 1.34 -19.76 -33.05
C THR A 577 1.16 -18.34 -33.58
N SER A 578 1.69 -17.34 -32.86
CA SER A 578 1.63 -15.92 -33.23
C SER A 578 2.31 -15.69 -34.59
N THR A 579 1.65 -14.93 -35.47
CA THR A 579 2.24 -14.50 -36.74
C THR A 579 3.24 -13.35 -36.56
N GLY A 580 3.30 -12.73 -35.39
CA GLY A 580 4.02 -11.48 -35.11
C GLY A 580 3.18 -10.22 -35.30
N GLU A 581 1.99 -10.35 -35.90
CA GLU A 581 1.03 -9.27 -36.13
C GLU A 581 0.13 -9.04 -34.91
N ILE A 582 -0.25 -7.78 -34.67
CA ILE A 582 -1.07 -7.35 -33.53
C ILE A 582 -2.38 -6.72 -34.04
N VAL A 583 -3.53 -7.15 -33.49
CA VAL A 583 -4.79 -6.44 -33.57
C VAL A 583 -4.72 -5.25 -32.62
N GLN A 584 -4.36 -4.09 -33.18
CA GLN A 584 -4.25 -2.80 -32.50
C GLN A 584 -5.66 -2.31 -32.08
N LYS A 585 -5.94 -2.32 -30.77
CA LYS A 585 -7.19 -1.84 -30.16
C LYS A 585 -6.98 -0.69 -29.17
N VAL A 586 -5.89 -0.75 -28.40
CA VAL A 586 -5.54 0.23 -27.36
C VAL A 586 -4.02 0.35 -27.39
N GLU A 587 -3.50 1.30 -28.17
CA GLU A 587 -2.05 1.47 -28.35
C GLU A 587 -1.48 2.68 -27.62
N SER A 588 -2.35 3.60 -27.19
CA SER A 588 -1.90 4.94 -26.83
C SER A 588 -2.76 5.62 -25.75
N PRO A 589 -2.28 6.73 -25.15
CA PRO A 589 -3.03 7.49 -24.15
C PRO A 589 -4.38 8.00 -24.67
N ILE A 590 -4.44 8.32 -25.97
CA ILE A 590 -5.66 8.78 -26.64
C ILE A 590 -6.62 7.61 -26.88
N ASP A 591 -6.11 6.44 -27.28
CA ASP A 591 -6.93 5.24 -27.46
C ASP A 591 -7.52 4.75 -26.14
N LYS A 592 -6.73 4.79 -25.05
CA LYS A 592 -7.22 4.54 -23.67
C LYS A 592 -8.37 5.49 -23.31
N LEU A 593 -8.22 6.79 -23.60
CA LEU A 593 -9.24 7.80 -23.32
C LEU A 593 -10.50 7.58 -24.16
N GLU A 594 -10.36 7.21 -25.43
CA GLU A 594 -11.50 6.88 -26.29
C GLU A 594 -12.23 5.62 -25.78
N ALA A 595 -11.49 4.56 -25.42
CA ALA A 595 -12.05 3.36 -24.81
C ALA A 595 -12.81 3.66 -23.51
N PHE A 596 -12.22 4.44 -22.59
CA PHE A 596 -12.86 4.92 -21.37
C PHE A 596 -14.19 5.64 -21.67
N LYS A 597 -14.17 6.62 -22.59
CA LYS A 597 -15.35 7.41 -22.97
C LYS A 597 -16.43 6.55 -23.62
N ASN A 598 -16.04 5.62 -24.49
CA ASN A 598 -16.95 4.67 -25.12
C ASN A 598 -17.60 3.75 -24.09
N ILE A 599 -16.86 3.23 -23.10
CA ILE A 599 -17.42 2.40 -22.02
C ILE A 599 -18.38 3.20 -21.13
N TYR A 600 -17.98 4.42 -20.73
CA TYR A 600 -18.81 5.30 -19.92
C TYR A 600 -20.15 5.65 -20.60
N ASN A 601 -20.11 5.98 -21.89
CA ASN A 601 -21.29 6.33 -22.69
C ASN A 601 -22.16 5.11 -23.03
N ASN A 602 -21.54 3.96 -23.38
CA ASN A 602 -22.26 2.74 -23.78
C ASN A 602 -22.78 1.91 -22.58
N CYS A 603 -22.42 2.28 -21.35
CA CYS A 603 -23.13 1.84 -20.16
C CYS A 603 -24.56 2.44 -20.20
N GLY A 604 -25.46 1.76 -20.89
CA GLY A 604 -26.84 2.17 -21.21
C GLY A 604 -27.76 2.12 -20.00
N ASP A 605 -27.41 2.93 -19.01
CA ASP A 605 -27.86 2.86 -17.65
C ASP A 605 -28.16 4.28 -17.16
N ASP A 606 -29.44 4.55 -16.85
CA ASP A 606 -29.91 5.84 -16.33
C ASP A 606 -29.48 6.06 -14.86
N ARG A 607 -28.86 5.04 -14.23
CA ARG A 607 -28.29 5.11 -12.88
C ARG A 607 -27.12 6.10 -12.80
N LYS A 608 -26.94 6.65 -11.60
CA LYS A 608 -25.87 7.58 -11.26
C LYS A 608 -24.52 6.86 -11.30
N LYS A 609 -23.68 7.23 -12.27
CA LYS A 609 -22.35 6.64 -12.46
C LYS A 609 -21.34 7.30 -11.51
N LEU A 610 -20.45 6.48 -10.96
CA LEU A 610 -19.24 6.90 -10.27
C LEU A 610 -18.06 6.15 -10.88
N THR A 611 -17.09 6.90 -11.40
CA THR A 611 -15.92 6.34 -12.09
C THR A 611 -14.67 6.41 -11.22
N VAL A 612 -13.94 5.29 -11.15
CA VAL A 612 -12.61 5.23 -10.55
C VAL A 612 -11.64 4.75 -11.62
N TYR A 613 -10.49 5.40 -11.75
CA TYR A 613 -9.38 4.91 -12.59
C TYR A 613 -8.15 4.67 -11.73
N ILE A 614 -7.49 3.54 -11.91
CA ILE A 614 -6.24 3.16 -11.24
C ILE A 614 -5.15 3.01 -12.30
N GLY A 615 -4.02 3.70 -12.14
CA GLY A 615 -2.90 3.64 -13.07
C GLY A 615 -1.61 4.15 -12.45
N ASP A 616 -0.49 4.05 -13.16
CA ASP A 616 0.84 4.44 -12.66
C ASP A 616 1.67 5.23 -13.69
N SER A 617 1.25 5.24 -14.96
CA SER A 617 2.05 5.77 -16.08
C SER A 617 1.58 7.15 -16.59
N VAL A 618 2.44 7.83 -17.37
CA VAL A 618 2.06 9.06 -18.11
C VAL A 618 0.88 8.79 -19.06
N GLY A 619 0.79 7.58 -19.60
CA GLY A 619 -0.26 7.19 -20.53
C GLY A 619 -1.66 7.10 -19.92
N ASP A 620 -1.74 6.88 -18.60
CA ASP A 620 -3.00 6.83 -17.86
C ASP A 620 -3.54 8.21 -17.50
N LEU A 621 -2.70 9.24 -17.58
CA LEU A 621 -2.95 10.56 -17.00
C LEU A 621 -4.27 11.19 -17.50
N LEU A 622 -4.64 10.98 -18.76
CA LEU A 622 -5.91 11.47 -19.30
C LEU A 622 -7.14 10.77 -18.71
N CYS A 623 -7.07 9.46 -18.47
CA CYS A 623 -8.17 8.67 -17.92
C CYS A 623 -8.27 8.85 -16.40
N LEU A 624 -7.11 8.93 -15.72
CA LEU A 624 -6.98 9.32 -14.32
C LEU A 624 -7.67 10.67 -14.04
N LEU A 625 -7.50 11.65 -14.94
CA LEU A 625 -8.12 12.97 -14.81
C LEU A 625 -9.59 13.01 -15.25
N GLU A 626 -10.01 12.21 -16.23
CA GLU A 626 -11.41 12.14 -16.69
C GLU A 626 -12.32 11.47 -15.63
N ALA A 627 -11.80 10.48 -14.89
CA ALA A 627 -12.54 9.77 -13.85
C ALA A 627 -12.86 10.64 -12.61
N ASP A 628 -13.97 10.33 -11.93
CA ASP A 628 -14.41 11.02 -10.72
C ASP A 628 -13.42 10.89 -9.55
N VAL A 629 -12.69 9.76 -9.54
CA VAL A 629 -11.56 9.50 -8.66
C VAL A 629 -10.41 8.86 -9.46
N GLY A 630 -9.40 9.66 -9.79
CA GLY A 630 -8.13 9.15 -10.31
C GLY A 630 -7.19 8.74 -9.18
N ILE A 631 -6.77 7.47 -9.17
CA ILE A 631 -5.85 6.88 -8.19
C ILE A 631 -4.55 6.50 -8.89
N VAL A 632 -3.45 7.12 -8.47
CA VAL A 632 -2.10 6.81 -8.94
C VAL A 632 -1.44 5.84 -7.96
N ILE A 633 -1.13 4.63 -8.42
CA ILE A 633 -0.32 3.67 -7.66
C ILE A 633 1.16 3.83 -8.03
N GLY A 634 2.06 3.63 -7.07
CA GLY A 634 3.50 3.66 -7.32
C GLY A 634 4.14 5.06 -7.43
N SER A 635 5.35 5.08 -7.99
CA SER A 635 6.30 6.19 -7.82
C SER A 635 6.85 6.77 -9.13
N SER A 636 6.18 6.56 -10.27
CA SER A 636 6.61 7.06 -11.59
C SER A 636 6.98 8.55 -11.54
N SER A 637 8.26 8.84 -11.82
CA SER A 637 8.82 10.19 -11.84
C SER A 637 8.26 10.98 -13.02
N SER A 638 8.23 10.38 -14.21
CA SER A 638 7.73 10.99 -15.45
C SER A 638 6.25 11.37 -15.35
N LEU A 639 5.39 10.50 -14.78
CA LEU A 639 3.98 10.84 -14.52
C LEU A 639 3.86 12.08 -13.63
N ARG A 640 4.62 12.12 -12.52
CA ARG A 640 4.60 13.22 -11.56
C ARG A 640 5.15 14.51 -12.16
N GLN A 641 6.22 14.42 -12.95
CA GLN A 641 6.85 15.53 -13.66
C GLN A 641 5.90 16.14 -14.70
N VAL A 642 5.37 15.32 -15.62
CA VAL A 642 4.40 15.77 -16.65
C VAL A 642 3.16 16.35 -15.99
N GLY A 643 2.48 15.60 -15.11
CA GLY A 643 1.28 16.08 -14.44
C GLY A 643 1.52 17.40 -13.70
N THR A 644 2.59 17.52 -12.92
CA THR A 644 2.91 18.74 -12.16
C THR A 644 3.19 19.93 -13.08
N GLN A 645 3.84 19.72 -14.22
CA GLN A 645 4.13 20.78 -15.19
C GLN A 645 2.85 21.30 -15.86
N PHE A 646 1.87 20.43 -16.11
CA PHE A 646 0.52 20.77 -16.58
C PHE A 646 -0.44 21.24 -15.46
N GLY A 647 0.05 21.41 -14.23
CA GLY A 647 -0.72 21.96 -13.11
C GLY A 647 -1.59 20.95 -12.35
N VAL A 648 -1.39 19.64 -12.57
CA VAL A 648 -2.02 18.56 -11.78
C VAL A 648 -1.39 18.50 -10.39
N SER A 649 -2.22 18.28 -9.38
CA SER A 649 -1.83 18.08 -7.98
C SER A 649 -1.91 16.60 -7.62
N PHE A 650 -0.78 16.03 -7.19
CA PHE A 650 -0.71 14.68 -6.65
C PHE A 650 -0.80 14.76 -5.13
N VAL A 651 -1.85 14.18 -4.54
CA VAL A 651 -2.15 14.24 -3.11
C VAL A 651 -2.19 12.82 -2.55
N PRO A 652 -1.45 12.47 -1.48
CA PRO A 652 -1.57 11.15 -0.86
C PRO A 652 -3.03 10.88 -0.44
N LEU A 653 -3.53 9.68 -0.74
CA LEU A 653 -4.97 9.38 -0.66
C LEU A 653 -5.55 9.66 0.73
N PHE A 654 -4.92 9.18 1.80
CA PHE A 654 -5.41 9.40 3.17
C PHE A 654 -5.54 10.90 3.56
N PRO A 655 -4.50 11.75 3.47
CA PRO A 655 -4.64 13.21 3.62
C PRO A 655 -5.73 13.83 2.72
N GLY A 656 -5.85 13.35 1.48
CA GLY A 656 -6.90 13.77 0.56
C GLY A 656 -8.31 13.43 1.04
N LEU A 657 -8.49 12.26 1.66
CA LEU A 657 -9.75 11.81 2.25
C LEU A 657 -10.10 12.57 3.53
N ILE A 658 -9.11 12.94 4.34
CA ILE A 658 -9.30 13.81 5.52
C ILE A 658 -9.93 15.14 5.11
N GLU A 659 -9.37 15.77 4.06
CA GLU A 659 -9.87 17.03 3.51
C GLU A 659 -11.23 16.88 2.81
N LYS A 660 -11.53 15.72 2.22
CA LYS A 660 -12.86 15.39 1.69
C LYS A 660 -13.88 15.15 2.80
N GLN A 661 -13.51 14.50 3.90
CA GLN A 661 -14.37 14.21 5.05
C GLN A 661 -14.80 15.50 5.76
N LYS A 662 -13.88 16.45 6.01
CA LYS A 662 -14.22 17.79 6.52
C LYS A 662 -15.27 18.47 5.63
N LYS A 663 -15.02 18.54 4.32
CA LYS A 663 -15.91 19.17 3.33
C LYS A 663 -17.27 18.47 3.21
N TYR A 664 -17.33 17.15 3.42
CA TYR A 664 -18.58 16.39 3.41
C TYR A 664 -19.48 16.81 4.57
N ILE A 665 -18.93 16.91 5.79
CA ILE A 665 -19.68 17.36 6.97
C ILE A 665 -20.12 18.82 6.85
N GLU A 666 -19.28 19.70 6.30
CA GLU A 666 -19.64 21.11 6.06
C GLU A 666 -20.74 21.31 5.01
N LYS A 667 -20.71 20.54 3.91
CA LYS A 667 -21.51 20.80 2.69
C LYS A 667 -22.62 19.80 2.45
N GLY A 668 -22.70 18.72 3.24
CA GLY A 668 -23.69 17.65 3.09
C GLY A 668 -23.52 16.79 1.84
N SER A 669 -22.41 16.90 1.11
CA SER A 669 -22.13 16.07 -0.07
C SER A 669 -20.65 15.71 -0.19
N SER A 670 -20.37 14.45 -0.48
CA SER A 670 -19.04 13.87 -0.71
C SER A 670 -18.49 14.15 -2.12
N SER A 671 -19.23 14.89 -2.96
CA SER A 671 -19.13 14.89 -4.44
C SER A 671 -17.70 14.71 -4.99
N TRP A 672 -17.47 13.54 -5.57
CA TRP A 672 -16.38 13.23 -6.48
C TRP A 672 -16.67 13.84 -7.86
N LYS A 673 -15.63 14.27 -8.57
CA LYS A 673 -15.73 14.97 -9.85
C LYS A 673 -14.42 14.82 -10.62
N GLY A 674 -14.54 14.34 -11.85
CA GLY A 674 -13.44 14.38 -12.83
C GLY A 674 -13.04 15.81 -13.17
N LEU A 675 -11.92 15.92 -13.88
CA LEU A 675 -11.30 17.16 -14.38
C LEU A 675 -10.99 18.19 -13.28
N SER A 676 -10.87 17.74 -12.03
CA SER A 676 -10.53 18.59 -10.88
C SER A 676 -9.07 19.03 -10.86
N GLY A 677 -8.20 18.37 -11.63
CA GLY A 677 -6.74 18.55 -11.57
C GLY A 677 -6.10 17.94 -10.32
N ILE A 678 -6.82 17.12 -9.54
CA ILE A 678 -6.31 16.43 -8.35
C ILE A 678 -6.32 14.92 -8.61
N LEU A 679 -5.18 14.27 -8.38
CA LEU A 679 -5.01 12.82 -8.42
C LEU A 679 -4.55 12.31 -7.05
N TYR A 680 -5.08 11.16 -6.63
CA TYR A 680 -4.80 10.60 -5.32
C TYR A 680 -3.72 9.53 -5.41
N THR A 681 -2.61 9.67 -4.67
CA THR A 681 -1.51 8.70 -4.73
C THR A 681 -1.56 7.69 -3.60
N VAL A 682 -1.35 6.41 -3.91
CA VAL A 682 -1.31 5.29 -2.96
C VAL A 682 0.01 4.50 -3.08
N SER A 683 0.37 3.85 -1.99
CA SER A 683 1.54 2.97 -1.88
C SER A 683 1.24 1.49 -2.20
N SER A 684 -0.03 1.07 -2.10
CA SER A 684 -0.44 -0.33 -2.24
C SER A 684 -1.91 -0.49 -2.62
N TRP A 685 -2.27 -1.66 -3.15
CA TRP A 685 -3.67 -2.05 -3.36
C TRP A 685 -4.47 -2.18 -2.05
N ALA A 686 -3.81 -2.33 -0.90
CA ALA A 686 -4.46 -2.34 0.40
C ALA A 686 -5.16 -1.00 0.69
N GLU A 687 -4.54 0.13 0.36
CA GLU A 687 -5.17 1.46 0.49
C GLU A 687 -6.36 1.63 -0.46
N ILE A 688 -6.24 1.13 -1.70
CA ILE A 688 -7.32 1.14 -2.70
C ILE A 688 -8.51 0.31 -2.20
N HIS A 689 -8.25 -0.87 -1.68
CA HIS A 689 -9.26 -1.77 -1.11
C HIS A 689 -9.96 -1.13 0.08
N ALA A 690 -9.19 -0.59 1.04
CA ALA A 690 -9.73 0.06 2.24
C ALA A 690 -10.60 1.27 1.89
N PHE A 691 -10.15 2.09 0.93
CA PHE A 691 -10.89 3.24 0.45
C PHE A 691 -12.20 2.84 -0.25
N ILE A 692 -12.17 1.88 -1.17
CA ILE A 692 -13.33 1.58 -2.03
C ILE A 692 -14.30 0.62 -1.34
N LEU A 693 -13.81 -0.54 -0.88
CA LEU A 693 -14.61 -1.65 -0.34
C LEU A 693 -14.77 -1.58 1.18
N GLY A 694 -13.75 -1.11 1.89
CA GLY A 694 -13.70 -1.10 3.35
C GLY A 694 -12.70 -2.11 3.91
N CYS A 695 -12.88 -2.45 5.17
CA CYS A 695 -11.97 -3.30 5.96
C CYS A 695 -12.68 -4.60 6.36
#